data_AF-A0A7Y2VLD6-F1
#
_entry.id   AF-A0A7Y2VLD6-F1
#
_cell.length_a   1.000
_cell.length_b   1.000
_cell.length_c   1.000
_cell.angle_alpha   90.00
_cell.angle_beta   90.00
_cell.angle_gamma   90.00
#
_symmetry.space_group_name_H-M   'P 1'
#
loop_
_entity.id
_entity.type
_entity.pdbx_description
1 polymer ?
#
loop_
_entity_poly.entity_id
_entity_poly.type
_entity_poly.pdbx_seq_one_letter_code
_entity_poly.pdbx_strand_id
1 'polypeptide(L)'
;DFAFESLPGDIFQLGNTSYRILKIEQGRVLVEDAHGQPPTIPFWFGDAPGRSDELSAAVSELRRDVAERLDSRGPDAVQQWLQDDGVDPVAGRQLTDYLAAAQAALGCLPTRDCIVLERFFDDTGDMHLVVHAPLGSRVMRAWGLALRKRFCRQFNFELQAAALEDSLILSLGETHSFESAEVPAYLKSGTVRHVLIQALLDAPMFEVRWRWNATIALAVQRMRNGQKLPPQWQRNQAEDLVAVVFPDQLACLENIRGEREIPDHPLVNQTVEDCLTDTMDIAGLEDLLRRIEAGEPAIRCVDLNGPSPLAAEIINARPYAFLDDGEAENRRTRAIRQGPDDLGDAATLSIITVDAVEQVRAEAWICPRNPDELHDGLLQLGFLSQAEFGSGAASTGAATGADSWGRWFRTLAEELRACRVRLHDRQWWVATERLHELLALHPEGEATPDPSAVFSVDAEDPDVALKELLRSRLTGLGPVSERVLAEDIGLPAERVNTALLALQAEGYAMIMSGRETEADGRSWCERRLLARIHRYSRERRRRAARPVSPSAYLRFLLHWHGLDEPAGELEQALAQLEGWAAPVAAWEQGLLAGRCEDYSPQRLDEQFLSGFLTWFRPSNAGQGAQQLVAATPIAIVARERLPAWQSGDPPASAALGGMAERIWQALQSGGAMFTVDLVHRTGLIQTQLEQGIAELVARGLVTADAFSPLRWLIRPEAEKRRKQRGLRRRGGPSAPTMLGRWSAASPGAAGPDESLFPEQARMAVACEALLRRYGVVFRAVLERESLMPPWRQLLRYFRRMEDRGEVHGGRFVDGFSGEQFALPEAVGLLKRQAAEPEERRLAVISAADPLNLGGIITAGVKTPARPGSRILLADGVPAARIQGEEIEIFGVAGVRSSEAERYLRVVRGLRAPLSG
;
A
#
# COMPACT_ATOMS: atom_id res chain seq x y z
N ASP A 1 -26.02 -12.72 -24.67
CA ASP A 1 -26.45 -12.50 -23.29
C ASP A 1 -25.56 -13.42 -22.45
N PHE A 2 -25.98 -14.59 -21.93
CA PHE A 2 -25.08 -15.53 -21.18
C PHE A 2 -23.70 -15.80 -21.84
N ALA A 3 -23.67 -16.08 -23.14
CA ALA A 3 -22.45 -16.38 -23.89
C ALA A 3 -21.51 -15.18 -24.10
N PHE A 4 -22.02 -13.94 -24.06
CA PHE A 4 -21.24 -12.72 -24.28
C PHE A 4 -20.55 -12.24 -22.99
N GLU A 5 -21.02 -12.74 -21.86
CA GLU A 5 -20.72 -12.25 -20.50
C GLU A 5 -20.01 -13.29 -19.64
N SER A 6 -19.86 -14.50 -20.15
CA SER A 6 -19.05 -15.54 -19.53
C SER A 6 -17.58 -15.35 -19.89
N LEU A 7 -16.66 -15.74 -19.02
CA LEU A 7 -15.23 -15.72 -19.31
C LEU A 7 -14.77 -17.12 -19.77
N PRO A 8 -13.72 -17.20 -20.61
CA PRO A 8 -12.94 -18.43 -20.73
C PRO A 8 -12.56 -18.97 -19.35
N GLY A 9 -13.00 -20.19 -19.03
CA GLY A 9 -12.85 -20.83 -17.74
C GLY A 9 -14.15 -20.99 -16.94
N ASP A 10 -15.21 -20.25 -17.26
CA ASP A 10 -16.50 -20.37 -16.57
C ASP A 10 -17.18 -21.70 -16.88
N ILE A 11 -17.81 -22.27 -15.85
CA ILE A 11 -18.45 -23.58 -15.92
C ILE A 11 -19.96 -23.38 -15.89
N PHE A 12 -20.66 -23.92 -16.88
CA PHE A 12 -22.12 -23.88 -16.93
C PHE A 12 -22.70 -25.27 -17.14
N GLN A 13 -23.95 -25.45 -16.73
CA GLN A 13 -24.66 -26.71 -16.93
C GLN A 13 -25.60 -26.63 -18.12
N LEU A 14 -25.52 -27.63 -18.99
CA LEU A 14 -26.50 -27.89 -20.03
C LEU A 14 -27.06 -29.30 -19.80
N GLY A 15 -28.27 -29.38 -19.26
CA GLY A 15 -28.81 -30.64 -18.73
C GLY A 15 -28.08 -31.08 -17.46
N ASN A 16 -27.60 -32.32 -17.39
CA ASN A 16 -26.84 -32.86 -16.25
C ASN A 16 -25.32 -32.79 -16.45
N THR A 17 -24.86 -32.28 -17.58
CA THR A 17 -23.43 -32.24 -17.94
C THR A 17 -22.91 -30.83 -17.71
N SER A 18 -21.74 -30.73 -17.08
CA SER A 18 -21.08 -29.45 -16.78
C SER A 18 -20.02 -29.18 -17.85
N TYR A 19 -20.02 -27.98 -18.42
CA TYR A 19 -19.15 -27.57 -19.51
C TYR A 19 -18.33 -26.36 -19.10
N ARG A 20 -17.02 -26.38 -19.35
CA ARG A 20 -16.12 -25.25 -19.17
C ARG A 20 -15.97 -24.50 -20.48
N ILE A 21 -16.12 -23.18 -20.45
CA ILE A 21 -15.95 -22.33 -21.61
C ILE A 21 -14.46 -22.22 -21.94
N LEU A 22 -14.07 -22.57 -23.16
CA LEU A 22 -12.71 -22.40 -23.66
C LEU A 22 -12.54 -21.06 -24.36
N LYS A 23 -13.54 -20.68 -25.16
CA LYS A 23 -13.47 -19.47 -26.00
C LYS A 23 -14.88 -19.06 -26.44
N ILE A 24 -15.13 -17.76 -26.50
CA ILE A 24 -16.37 -17.18 -27.01
C ILE A 24 -16.07 -16.51 -28.34
N GLU A 25 -16.89 -16.85 -29.34
CA GLU A 25 -16.89 -16.23 -30.66
C GLU A 25 -18.28 -15.66 -30.93
N GLN A 26 -18.41 -14.74 -31.89
CA GLN A 26 -19.70 -14.12 -32.20
C GLN A 26 -20.72 -15.19 -32.62
N GLY A 27 -21.68 -15.48 -31.73
CA GLY A 27 -22.72 -16.51 -31.93
C GLY A 27 -22.30 -17.96 -31.65
N ARG A 28 -21.09 -18.24 -31.16
CA ARG A 28 -20.61 -19.61 -30.82
C ARG A 28 -19.79 -19.62 -29.54
N VAL A 29 -20.01 -20.61 -28.67
CA VAL A 29 -19.20 -20.82 -27.46
C VAL A 29 -18.50 -22.17 -27.60
N LEU A 30 -17.17 -22.16 -27.63
CA LEU A 30 -16.34 -23.35 -27.62
C LEU A 30 -16.18 -23.80 -26.17
N VAL A 31 -16.47 -25.06 -25.90
CA VAL A 31 -16.52 -25.61 -24.54
C VAL A 31 -15.81 -26.95 -24.47
N GLU A 32 -15.27 -27.28 -23.30
CA GLU A 32 -14.82 -28.62 -22.93
C GLU A 32 -15.68 -29.19 -21.79
N ASP A 33 -15.67 -30.51 -21.61
CA ASP A 33 -16.35 -31.15 -20.48
C ASP A 33 -15.64 -30.76 -19.17
N ALA A 34 -16.40 -30.24 -18.19
CA ALA A 34 -15.89 -29.87 -16.88
C ALA A 34 -15.93 -31.03 -15.86
N HIS A 35 -16.26 -32.25 -16.30
CA HIS A 35 -16.23 -33.49 -15.51
C HIS A 35 -17.02 -33.41 -14.19
N GLY A 36 -18.18 -32.75 -14.23
CA GLY A 36 -19.05 -32.61 -13.06
C GLY A 36 -18.56 -31.60 -12.02
N GLN A 37 -17.59 -30.74 -12.35
CA GLN A 37 -17.30 -29.56 -11.55
C GLN A 37 -18.57 -28.70 -11.40
N PRO A 38 -18.84 -28.15 -10.20
CA PRO A 38 -20.03 -27.34 -9.98
C PRO A 38 -20.04 -26.13 -10.93
N PRO A 39 -21.20 -25.75 -11.49
CA PRO A 39 -21.27 -24.58 -12.35
C PRO A 39 -20.81 -23.34 -11.57
N THR A 40 -20.01 -22.50 -12.21
CA THR A 40 -19.78 -21.13 -11.74
C THR A 40 -21.15 -20.49 -11.60
N ILE A 41 -21.43 -19.80 -10.48
CA ILE A 41 -22.74 -19.19 -10.22
C ILE A 41 -23.11 -18.34 -11.44
N PRO A 42 -24.15 -18.72 -12.21
CA PRO A 42 -24.57 -17.92 -13.34
C PRO A 42 -25.12 -16.63 -12.77
N PHE A 43 -24.46 -15.53 -13.09
CA PHE A 43 -25.00 -14.23 -12.77
C PHE A 43 -26.13 -13.94 -13.75
N TRP A 44 -27.33 -13.69 -13.22
CA TRP A 44 -28.49 -13.28 -13.98
C TRP A 44 -28.52 -11.75 -14.01
N PHE A 45 -28.39 -11.15 -15.20
CA PHE A 45 -28.89 -9.79 -15.42
C PHE A 45 -30.42 -9.85 -15.35
N GLY A 46 -30.96 -9.70 -14.15
CA GLY A 46 -32.22 -8.98 -14.03
C GLY A 46 -31.92 -7.52 -14.31
N ASP A 47 -32.78 -6.83 -15.06
CA ASP A 47 -32.90 -5.38 -14.95
C ASP A 47 -33.44 -5.09 -13.54
N ALA A 48 -32.58 -5.28 -12.54
CA ALA A 48 -32.93 -5.06 -11.15
C ALA A 48 -33.12 -3.56 -10.99
N PRO A 49 -34.22 -3.13 -10.35
CA PRO A 49 -34.41 -1.70 -10.11
C PRO A 49 -33.19 -1.17 -9.34
N GLY A 50 -32.67 -0.02 -9.77
CA GLY A 50 -31.62 0.68 -9.05
C GLY A 50 -32.04 1.00 -7.62
N ARG A 51 -31.08 1.38 -6.77
CA ARG A 51 -31.35 1.71 -5.37
C ARG A 51 -32.44 2.79 -5.27
N SER A 52 -33.44 2.57 -4.41
CA SER A 52 -34.52 3.53 -4.21
C SER A 52 -34.03 4.82 -3.54
N ASP A 53 -34.82 5.88 -3.65
CA ASP A 53 -34.48 7.18 -3.03
C ASP A 53 -34.40 7.09 -1.50
N GLU A 54 -35.26 6.28 -0.88
CA GLU A 54 -35.28 6.06 0.57
C GLU A 54 -34.01 5.34 1.03
N LEU A 55 -33.57 4.31 0.28
CA LEU A 55 -32.36 3.58 0.62
C LEU A 55 -31.10 4.42 0.35
N SER A 56 -31.09 5.23 -0.71
CA SER A 56 -30.05 6.25 -0.96
C SER A 56 -30.01 7.30 0.15
N ALA A 57 -31.15 7.73 0.68
CA ALA A 57 -31.22 8.61 1.86
C ALA A 57 -30.61 7.94 3.10
N ALA A 58 -30.98 6.70 3.40
CA ALA A 58 -30.45 5.95 4.54
C ALA A 58 -28.92 5.74 4.46
N VAL A 59 -28.38 5.43 3.27
CA VAL A 59 -26.92 5.34 3.06
C VAL A 59 -26.24 6.69 3.30
N SER A 60 -26.86 7.77 2.85
CA SER A 60 -26.37 9.12 3.07
C SER A 60 -26.38 9.51 4.55
N GLU A 61 -27.44 9.16 5.29
CA GLU A 61 -27.53 9.37 6.74
C GLU A 61 -26.47 8.57 7.49
N LEU A 62 -26.27 7.30 7.15
CA LEU A 62 -25.21 6.46 7.71
C LEU A 62 -23.83 7.11 7.53
N ARG A 63 -23.50 7.60 6.32
CA ARG A 63 -22.22 8.26 6.06
C ARG A 63 -22.08 9.56 6.86
N ARG A 64 -23.15 10.33 7.01
CA ARG A 64 -23.19 11.56 7.83
C ARG A 64 -22.90 11.24 9.31
N ASP A 65 -23.59 10.24 9.85
CA ASP A 65 -23.48 9.80 11.23
C ASP A 65 -22.10 9.23 11.57
N VAL A 66 -21.49 8.51 10.63
CA VAL A 66 -20.11 8.04 10.72
C VAL A 66 -19.14 9.22 10.73
N ALA A 67 -19.26 10.16 9.77
CA ALA A 67 -18.37 11.32 9.70
C ALA A 67 -18.41 12.16 11.00
N GLU A 68 -19.60 12.45 11.52
CA GLU A 68 -19.76 13.22 12.76
C GLU A 68 -19.10 12.54 13.96
N ARG A 69 -19.24 11.21 14.08
CA ARG A 69 -18.62 10.43 15.16
C ARG A 69 -17.11 10.31 14.99
N LEU A 70 -16.61 10.16 13.76
CA LEU A 70 -15.18 10.17 13.47
C LEU A 70 -14.54 11.49 13.90
N ASP A 71 -15.15 12.63 13.52
CA ASP A 71 -14.63 13.96 13.81
C ASP A 71 -14.69 14.30 15.31
N SER A 72 -15.74 13.86 16.01
CA SER A 72 -15.97 14.24 17.42
C SER A 72 -15.36 13.29 18.46
N ARG A 73 -15.31 11.99 18.18
CA ARG A 73 -14.97 10.94 19.17
C ARG A 73 -14.00 9.88 18.64
N GLY A 74 -13.63 9.94 17.37
CA GLY A 74 -12.70 9.00 16.74
C GLY A 74 -13.30 7.65 16.36
N PRO A 75 -12.50 6.75 15.76
CA PRO A 75 -12.97 5.50 15.15
C PRO A 75 -13.54 4.49 16.16
N ASP A 76 -13.04 4.47 17.40
CA ASP A 76 -13.54 3.54 18.43
C ASP A 76 -15.02 3.82 18.76
N ALA A 77 -15.46 5.08 18.70
CA ALA A 77 -16.86 5.44 18.95
C ALA A 77 -17.81 4.98 17.83
N VAL A 78 -17.36 5.03 16.58
CA VAL A 78 -18.11 4.47 15.43
C VAL A 78 -18.23 2.95 15.57
N GLN A 79 -17.13 2.28 15.90
CA GLN A 79 -17.11 0.83 16.09
C GLN A 79 -18.05 0.39 17.21
N GLN A 80 -18.11 1.14 18.31
CA GLN A 80 -19.01 0.85 19.42
C GLN A 80 -20.48 1.07 19.03
N TRP A 81 -20.80 2.18 18.37
CA TRP A 81 -22.17 2.46 17.90
C TRP A 81 -22.69 1.38 16.93
N LEU A 82 -21.87 0.97 15.95
CA LEU A 82 -22.24 -0.10 15.02
C LEU A 82 -22.48 -1.43 15.75
N GLN A 83 -21.68 -1.73 16.78
CA GLN A 83 -21.87 -2.93 17.61
C GLN A 83 -23.15 -2.88 18.43
N ASP A 84 -23.50 -1.71 18.99
CA ASP A 84 -24.74 -1.51 19.74
C ASP A 84 -25.98 -1.70 18.83
N ASP A 85 -25.86 -1.35 17.54
CA ASP A 85 -26.87 -1.60 16.50
C ASP A 85 -26.86 -3.04 15.95
N GLY A 86 -26.00 -3.91 16.48
CA GLY A 86 -25.96 -5.34 16.16
C GLY A 86 -25.06 -5.74 14.99
N VAL A 87 -24.21 -4.84 14.50
CA VAL A 87 -23.19 -5.16 13.48
C VAL A 87 -22.05 -5.96 14.12
N ASP A 88 -21.59 -7.01 13.44
CA ASP A 88 -20.45 -7.81 13.89
C ASP A 88 -19.20 -6.93 14.12
N PRO A 89 -18.43 -7.11 15.22
CA PRO A 89 -17.29 -6.26 15.52
C PRO A 89 -16.21 -6.20 14.44
N VAL A 90 -16.03 -7.26 13.64
CA VAL A 90 -15.08 -7.27 12.52
C VAL A 90 -15.62 -6.45 11.36
N ALA A 91 -16.90 -6.63 11.02
CA ALA A 91 -17.56 -5.85 9.98
C ALA A 91 -17.63 -4.35 10.34
N GLY A 92 -17.99 -4.03 11.59
CA GLY A 92 -18.03 -2.65 12.09
C GLY A 92 -16.67 -1.97 12.04
N ARG A 93 -15.59 -2.70 12.37
CA ARG A 93 -14.21 -2.21 12.20
C ARG A 93 -13.86 -1.97 10.74
N GLN A 94 -14.12 -2.92 9.85
CA GLN A 94 -13.82 -2.76 8.43
C GLN A 94 -14.54 -1.56 7.81
N LEU A 95 -15.84 -1.39 8.14
CA LEU A 95 -16.62 -0.25 7.69
C LEU A 95 -16.04 1.07 8.21
N THR A 96 -15.68 1.12 9.50
CA THR A 96 -15.07 2.30 10.11
C THR A 96 -13.73 2.65 9.45
N ASP A 97 -12.83 1.66 9.31
CA ASP A 97 -11.49 1.86 8.74
C ASP A 97 -11.60 2.33 7.27
N TYR A 98 -12.51 1.74 6.49
CA TYR A 98 -12.74 2.10 5.09
C TYR A 98 -13.28 3.53 4.93
N LEU A 99 -14.30 3.90 5.71
CA LEU A 99 -14.90 5.23 5.66
C LEU A 99 -13.97 6.30 6.25
N ALA A 100 -13.22 6.00 7.32
CA ALA A 100 -12.23 6.91 7.86
C ALA A 100 -11.12 7.21 6.84
N ALA A 101 -10.63 6.18 6.13
CA ALA A 101 -9.66 6.36 5.06
C ALA A 101 -10.22 7.18 3.88
N ALA A 102 -11.48 6.93 3.50
CA ALA A 102 -12.15 7.72 2.47
C ALA A 102 -12.30 9.19 2.87
N GLN A 103 -12.71 9.46 4.11
CA GLN A 103 -12.82 10.83 4.65
C GLN A 103 -11.44 11.50 4.71
N ALA A 104 -10.39 10.78 5.10
CA ALA A 104 -9.04 11.32 5.12
C ALA A 104 -8.51 11.70 3.73
N ALA A 105 -8.86 10.90 2.69
CA ALA A 105 -8.48 11.20 1.30
C ALA A 105 -9.27 12.37 0.71
N LEU A 106 -10.60 12.36 0.87
CA LEU A 106 -11.51 13.32 0.21
C LEU A 106 -11.73 14.59 1.05
N GLY A 107 -11.40 14.55 2.35
CA GLY A 107 -11.68 15.60 3.33
C GLY A 107 -13.11 15.57 3.90
N CYS A 108 -14.02 14.81 3.29
CA CYS A 108 -15.38 14.57 3.79
C CYS A 108 -15.91 13.23 3.25
N LEU A 109 -16.99 12.72 3.84
CA LEU A 109 -17.73 11.60 3.27
C LEU A 109 -18.82 12.10 2.29
N PRO A 110 -18.89 11.56 1.06
CA PRO A 110 -19.93 11.93 0.10
C PRO A 110 -21.33 11.53 0.57
N THR A 111 -22.26 12.48 0.53
CA THR A 111 -23.67 12.36 0.95
C THR A 111 -24.60 13.00 -0.09
N ARG A 112 -25.92 12.93 0.09
CA ARG A 112 -26.88 13.65 -0.77
C ARG A 112 -26.76 15.17 -0.69
N ASP A 113 -26.20 15.66 0.41
CA ASP A 113 -26.02 17.09 0.70
C ASP A 113 -24.57 17.56 0.47
N CYS A 114 -23.64 16.62 0.22
CA CYS A 114 -22.26 16.90 -0.12
C CYS A 114 -21.74 15.96 -1.21
N ILE A 115 -21.58 16.48 -2.43
CA ILE A 115 -21.05 15.75 -3.58
C ILE A 115 -19.55 16.02 -3.68
N VAL A 116 -18.77 14.96 -3.95
CA VAL A 116 -17.32 15.09 -4.13
C VAL A 116 -16.92 14.76 -5.56
N LEU A 117 -16.19 15.68 -6.21
CA LEU A 117 -15.56 15.48 -7.51
C LEU A 117 -14.08 15.20 -7.26
N GLU A 118 -13.70 13.94 -7.42
CA GLU A 118 -12.32 13.48 -7.30
C GLU A 118 -11.65 13.46 -8.68
N ARG A 119 -10.47 14.06 -8.80
CA ARG A 119 -9.63 14.02 -10.00
C ARG A 119 -8.27 13.41 -9.68
N PHE A 120 -7.81 12.48 -10.51
CA PHE A 120 -6.45 11.93 -10.42
C PHE A 120 -5.91 11.52 -11.80
N PHE A 121 -4.59 11.30 -11.85
CA PHE A 121 -3.89 10.80 -13.03
C PHE A 121 -3.39 9.37 -12.82
N ASP A 122 -3.53 8.53 -13.84
CA ASP A 122 -3.02 7.17 -13.82
C ASP A 122 -1.50 7.09 -14.13
N ASP A 123 -0.98 5.90 -14.42
CA ASP A 123 0.44 5.72 -14.76
C ASP A 123 0.76 6.10 -16.22
N THR A 124 -0.23 6.08 -17.11
CA THR A 124 -0.07 6.49 -18.52
C THR A 124 -0.23 7.99 -18.70
N GLY A 125 -0.81 8.70 -17.72
CA GLY A 125 -1.05 10.14 -17.76
C GLY A 125 -2.45 10.51 -18.22
N ASP A 126 -3.35 9.53 -18.31
CA ASP A 126 -4.79 9.73 -18.49
C ASP A 126 -5.39 10.37 -17.25
N MET A 127 -6.42 11.18 -17.46
CA MET A 127 -7.17 11.82 -16.40
C MET A 127 -8.44 11.05 -16.11
N HIS A 128 -8.72 10.85 -14.83
CA HIS A 128 -9.99 10.29 -14.37
C HIS A 128 -10.69 11.30 -13.47
N LEU A 129 -11.96 11.58 -13.78
CA LEU A 129 -12.87 12.32 -12.91
C LEU A 129 -13.90 11.34 -12.35
N VAL A 130 -13.96 11.22 -11.03
CA VAL A 130 -14.97 10.43 -10.32
C VAL A 130 -15.88 11.37 -9.55
N VAL A 131 -17.19 11.30 -9.80
CA VAL A 131 -18.19 11.99 -8.98
C VAL A 131 -18.71 10.99 -7.96
N HIS A 132 -18.56 11.29 -6.68
CA HIS A 132 -19.11 10.52 -5.57
C HIS A 132 -20.39 11.16 -5.09
N ALA A 133 -21.51 10.46 -5.26
CA ALA A 133 -22.83 10.91 -4.82
C ALA A 133 -23.73 9.68 -4.61
N PRO A 134 -24.19 9.40 -3.37
CA PRO A 134 -25.09 8.28 -3.08
C PRO A 134 -26.54 8.61 -3.51
N LEU A 135 -26.76 8.77 -4.82
CA LEU A 135 -28.04 9.17 -5.42
C LEU A 135 -28.77 8.03 -6.12
N GLY A 136 -28.12 6.86 -6.27
CA GLY A 136 -28.69 5.71 -6.94
C GLY A 136 -28.42 5.69 -8.45
N SER A 137 -28.36 4.50 -9.02
CA SER A 137 -27.85 4.26 -10.39
C SER A 137 -28.69 4.92 -11.47
N ARG A 138 -30.00 5.11 -11.27
CA ARG A 138 -30.90 5.76 -12.24
C ARG A 138 -30.54 7.23 -12.45
N VAL A 139 -30.32 7.99 -11.37
CA VAL A 139 -29.88 9.39 -11.44
C VAL A 139 -28.43 9.47 -11.90
N MET A 140 -27.54 8.62 -11.37
CA MET A 140 -26.11 8.63 -11.73
C MET A 140 -25.87 8.28 -13.21
N ARG A 141 -26.66 7.36 -13.78
CA ARG A 141 -26.65 7.01 -15.21
C ARG A 141 -27.12 8.17 -16.08
N ALA A 142 -28.25 8.79 -15.73
CA ALA A 142 -28.77 9.96 -16.42
C ALA A 142 -27.73 11.10 -16.42
N TRP A 143 -27.14 11.35 -15.26
CA TRP A 143 -26.13 12.39 -15.10
C TRP A 143 -24.87 12.09 -15.91
N GLY A 144 -24.32 10.89 -15.80
CA GLY A 144 -23.12 10.47 -16.51
C GLY A 144 -23.28 10.52 -18.02
N LEU A 145 -24.43 10.09 -18.55
CA LEU A 145 -24.69 10.09 -20.00
C LEU A 145 -24.85 11.52 -20.55
N ALA A 146 -25.57 12.38 -19.82
CA ALA A 146 -25.71 13.79 -20.19
C ALA A 146 -24.37 14.54 -20.12
N LEU A 147 -23.57 14.31 -19.07
CA LEU A 147 -22.21 14.88 -18.95
C LEU A 147 -21.34 14.41 -20.10
N ARG A 148 -21.29 13.10 -20.37
CA ARG A 148 -20.50 12.53 -21.47
C ARG A 148 -20.81 13.24 -22.80
N LYS A 149 -22.09 13.41 -23.14
CA LYS A 149 -22.49 14.09 -24.39
C LYS A 149 -22.00 15.54 -24.45
N ARG A 150 -22.02 16.28 -23.33
CA ARG A 150 -21.47 17.65 -23.27
C ARG A 150 -19.96 17.66 -23.49
N PHE A 151 -19.23 16.77 -22.82
CA PHE A 151 -17.78 16.64 -23.01
C PHE A 151 -17.42 16.27 -24.45
N CYS A 152 -18.11 15.29 -25.05
CA CYS A 152 -17.84 14.90 -26.44
C CYS A 152 -18.03 16.07 -27.43
N ARG A 153 -19.05 16.92 -27.23
CA ARG A 153 -19.28 18.09 -28.11
C ARG A 153 -18.25 19.21 -27.90
N GLN A 154 -17.79 19.40 -26.68
CA GLN A 154 -16.83 20.47 -26.38
C GLN A 154 -15.41 20.12 -26.83
N PHE A 155 -14.98 18.87 -26.65
CA PHE A 155 -13.60 18.44 -26.91
C PHE A 155 -13.44 17.58 -28.18
N ASN A 156 -14.53 17.30 -28.91
CA ASN A 156 -14.54 16.55 -30.17
C ASN A 156 -13.84 15.17 -30.12
N PHE A 157 -14.06 14.42 -29.04
CA PHE A 157 -13.59 13.03 -28.90
C PHE A 157 -14.58 12.20 -28.06
N GLU A 158 -14.55 10.87 -28.20
CA GLU A 158 -15.39 9.98 -27.43
C GLU A 158 -14.81 9.67 -26.04
N LEU A 159 -15.59 9.93 -25.00
CA LEU A 159 -15.21 9.65 -23.61
C LEU A 159 -15.74 8.30 -23.15
N GLN A 160 -14.88 7.56 -22.44
CA GLN A 160 -15.29 6.37 -21.70
C GLN A 160 -15.95 6.78 -20.38
N ALA A 161 -17.13 6.24 -20.11
CA ALA A 161 -17.91 6.57 -18.93
C ALA A 161 -18.57 5.34 -18.29
N ALA A 162 -18.63 5.32 -16.96
CA ALA A 162 -19.40 4.32 -16.21
C ALA A 162 -20.14 4.98 -15.05
N ALA A 163 -21.26 4.38 -14.64
CA ALA A 163 -22.06 4.82 -13.49
C ALA A 163 -22.54 3.62 -12.65
N LEU A 164 -22.42 3.78 -11.33
CA LEU A 164 -22.90 2.88 -10.28
C LEU A 164 -23.89 3.64 -9.37
N GLU A 165 -24.27 3.02 -8.26
CA GLU A 165 -25.23 3.58 -7.29
C GLU A 165 -24.67 4.80 -6.54
N ASP A 166 -23.36 4.80 -6.25
CA ASP A 166 -22.69 5.81 -5.43
C ASP A 166 -21.72 6.69 -6.20
N SER A 167 -21.44 6.37 -7.46
CA SER A 167 -20.39 7.03 -8.22
C SER A 167 -20.59 6.97 -9.74
N LEU A 168 -20.02 7.94 -10.44
CA LEU A 168 -19.81 7.89 -11.89
C LEU A 168 -18.37 8.27 -12.20
N ILE A 169 -17.80 7.72 -13.26
CA ILE A 169 -16.44 8.00 -13.72
C ILE A 169 -16.45 8.45 -15.17
N LEU A 170 -15.65 9.47 -15.48
CA LEU A 170 -15.28 9.90 -16.82
C LEU A 170 -13.77 9.75 -16.98
N SER A 171 -13.34 9.04 -18.02
CA SER A 171 -11.91 8.81 -18.32
C SER A 171 -11.52 9.53 -19.61
N LEU A 172 -10.48 10.35 -19.53
CA LEU A 172 -9.98 11.19 -20.60
C LEU A 172 -8.54 10.83 -20.94
N GLY A 173 -8.21 10.90 -22.24
CA GLY A 173 -6.84 10.73 -22.69
C GLY A 173 -5.93 11.92 -22.34
N GLU A 174 -4.65 11.77 -22.65
CA GLU A 174 -3.58 12.74 -22.37
C GLU A 174 -3.69 14.13 -23.04
N THR A 175 -4.67 14.41 -23.89
CA THR A 175 -4.72 15.68 -24.62
C THR A 175 -5.72 16.66 -24.06
N HIS A 176 -6.63 16.21 -23.18
CA HIS A 176 -7.75 17.02 -22.72
C HIS A 176 -7.76 17.11 -21.19
N SER A 177 -8.19 18.26 -20.68
CA SER A 177 -8.33 18.56 -19.26
C SER A 177 -9.38 19.64 -19.08
N PHE A 178 -9.89 19.79 -17.87
CA PHE A 178 -10.84 20.82 -17.48
C PHE A 178 -10.70 21.09 -15.98
N GLU A 179 -11.24 22.23 -15.55
CA GLU A 179 -11.31 22.52 -14.12
C GLU A 179 -12.47 21.78 -13.47
N SER A 180 -12.16 21.03 -12.43
CA SER A 180 -13.12 20.23 -11.67
C SER A 180 -14.29 21.08 -11.13
N ALA A 181 -13.99 22.32 -10.72
CA ALA A 181 -14.99 23.27 -10.21
C ALA A 181 -15.98 23.79 -11.27
N GLU A 182 -15.67 23.65 -12.57
CA GLU A 182 -16.57 24.07 -13.65
C GLU A 182 -17.59 22.99 -14.05
N VAL A 183 -17.28 21.72 -13.77
CA VAL A 183 -18.12 20.56 -14.15
C VAL A 183 -19.59 20.73 -13.72
N PRO A 184 -19.91 21.21 -12.50
CA PRO A 184 -21.31 21.40 -12.09
C PRO A 184 -22.09 22.37 -12.99
N ALA A 185 -21.41 23.29 -13.68
CA ALA A 185 -22.04 24.27 -14.55
C ALA A 185 -22.30 23.77 -15.98
N TYR A 186 -21.75 22.62 -16.38
CA TYR A 186 -21.84 22.09 -17.75
C TYR A 186 -23.23 21.60 -18.14
N LEU A 187 -24.05 21.25 -17.15
CA LEU A 187 -25.45 20.89 -17.35
C LEU A 187 -26.34 21.94 -16.69
N LYS A 188 -27.45 22.24 -17.36
CA LYS A 188 -28.48 23.16 -16.86
C LYS A 188 -29.81 22.45 -16.77
N SER A 189 -30.56 22.70 -15.70
CA SER A 189 -31.84 22.05 -15.43
C SER A 189 -32.82 22.21 -16.59
N GLY A 190 -32.91 23.41 -17.18
CA GLY A 190 -33.80 23.70 -18.31
C GLY A 190 -33.42 23.04 -19.65
N THR A 191 -32.21 22.48 -19.79
CA THR A 191 -31.74 21.88 -21.05
C THR A 191 -31.33 20.42 -20.95
N VAL A 192 -31.17 19.88 -19.73
CA VAL A 192 -30.62 18.53 -19.52
C VAL A 192 -31.46 17.44 -20.18
N ARG A 193 -32.79 17.55 -20.17
CA ARG A 193 -33.68 16.57 -20.81
C ARG A 193 -33.37 16.42 -22.29
N HIS A 194 -33.24 17.54 -22.99
CA HIS A 194 -32.90 17.54 -24.40
C HIS A 194 -31.51 16.91 -24.66
N VAL A 195 -30.51 17.27 -23.83
CA VAL A 195 -29.15 16.72 -23.92
C VAL A 195 -29.16 15.20 -23.68
N LEU A 196 -29.89 14.74 -22.66
CA LEU A 196 -29.97 13.33 -22.30
C LEU A 196 -30.68 12.53 -23.39
N ILE A 197 -31.75 13.07 -23.98
CA ILE A 197 -32.42 12.46 -25.13
C ILE A 197 -31.41 12.28 -26.28
N GLN A 198 -30.65 13.30 -26.65
CA GLN A 198 -29.64 13.17 -27.71
C GLN A 198 -28.50 12.20 -27.33
N ALA A 199 -28.24 11.99 -26.04
CA ALA A 199 -27.21 11.08 -25.57
C ALA A 199 -27.68 9.61 -25.51
N LEU A 200 -28.94 9.36 -25.12
CA LEU A 200 -29.50 8.02 -25.01
C LEU A 200 -29.75 7.36 -26.36
N LEU A 201 -29.94 8.16 -27.42
CA LEU A 201 -30.06 7.65 -28.78
C LEU A 201 -28.76 6.96 -29.24
N ASP A 202 -27.61 7.34 -28.71
CA ASP A 202 -26.32 6.68 -28.98
C ASP A 202 -26.01 5.55 -28.00
N ALA A 203 -26.94 5.19 -27.11
CA ALA A 203 -26.71 4.19 -26.06
C ALA A 203 -27.44 2.86 -26.35
N PRO A 204 -26.86 1.69 -26.02
CA PRO A 204 -27.45 0.38 -26.30
C PRO A 204 -28.81 0.17 -25.65
N MET A 205 -29.08 0.88 -24.56
CA MET A 205 -30.36 0.81 -23.85
C MET A 205 -31.55 1.19 -24.74
N PHE A 206 -31.36 2.09 -25.71
CA PHE A 206 -32.43 2.47 -26.63
C PHE A 206 -32.86 1.28 -27.48
N GLU A 207 -31.93 0.55 -28.09
CA GLU A 207 -32.22 -0.61 -28.93
C GLU A 207 -32.92 -1.74 -28.16
N VAL A 208 -32.48 -1.94 -26.91
CA VAL A 208 -33.09 -2.94 -26.01
C VAL A 208 -34.54 -2.57 -25.69
N ARG A 209 -34.79 -1.33 -25.28
CA ARG A 209 -36.14 -0.85 -24.93
C ARG A 209 -37.04 -0.76 -26.15
N TRP A 210 -36.52 -0.33 -27.29
CA TRP A 210 -37.21 -0.33 -28.57
C TRP A 210 -37.74 -1.72 -28.92
N ARG A 211 -36.88 -2.73 -28.82
CA ARG A 211 -37.26 -4.12 -29.12
C ARG A 211 -38.35 -4.62 -28.18
N TRP A 212 -38.31 -4.26 -26.91
CA TRP A 212 -39.35 -4.61 -25.93
C TRP A 212 -40.68 -3.97 -26.31
N ASN A 213 -40.68 -2.66 -26.57
CA ASN A 213 -41.87 -1.92 -26.96
C ASN A 213 -42.47 -2.41 -28.27
N ALA A 214 -41.64 -2.64 -29.29
CA ALA A 214 -42.08 -3.21 -30.56
C ALA A 214 -42.69 -4.61 -30.38
N THR A 215 -42.13 -5.44 -29.49
CA THR A 215 -42.64 -6.79 -29.21
C THR A 215 -43.94 -6.76 -28.41
N ILE A 216 -44.04 -5.89 -27.39
CA ILE A 216 -45.22 -5.74 -26.52
C ILE A 216 -46.39 -5.14 -27.31
N ALA A 217 -46.12 -4.14 -28.15
CA ALA A 217 -47.09 -3.52 -29.05
C ALA A 217 -47.50 -4.43 -30.23
N LEU A 218 -46.92 -5.64 -30.33
CA LEU A 218 -47.16 -6.59 -31.42
C LEU A 218 -46.80 -6.02 -32.81
N ALA A 219 -45.86 -5.06 -32.86
CA ALA A 219 -45.37 -4.46 -34.10
C ALA A 219 -44.39 -5.38 -34.85
N VAL A 220 -43.78 -6.35 -34.16
CA VAL A 220 -42.93 -7.40 -34.75
C VAL A 220 -43.58 -8.77 -34.66
N GLN A 221 -43.31 -9.64 -35.65
CA GLN A 221 -43.95 -10.95 -35.73
C GLN A 221 -43.37 -11.91 -34.70
N ARG A 222 -44.21 -12.39 -33.77
CA ARG A 222 -43.81 -13.38 -32.74
C ARG A 222 -44.00 -14.83 -33.20
N MET A 223 -44.87 -15.04 -34.17
CA MET A 223 -45.25 -16.35 -34.69
C MET A 223 -45.25 -16.31 -36.23
N ARG A 224 -44.78 -17.38 -36.87
CA ARG A 224 -44.90 -17.59 -38.31
C ARG A 224 -45.29 -19.04 -38.57
N ASN A 225 -46.35 -19.26 -39.35
CA ASN A 225 -46.89 -20.59 -39.65
C ASN A 225 -47.18 -21.45 -38.40
N GLY A 226 -47.72 -20.84 -37.34
CA GLY A 226 -48.05 -21.53 -36.08
C GLY A 226 -46.85 -21.87 -35.19
N GLN A 227 -45.62 -21.51 -35.58
CA GLN A 227 -44.42 -21.71 -34.78
C GLN A 227 -43.88 -20.38 -34.25
N LYS A 228 -43.27 -20.41 -33.05
CA LYS A 228 -42.63 -19.24 -32.44
C LYS A 228 -41.39 -18.85 -33.23
N LEU A 229 -41.31 -17.57 -33.60
CA LEU A 229 -40.18 -17.05 -34.33
C LEU A 229 -38.93 -17.05 -33.42
N PRO A 230 -37.78 -17.58 -33.87
CA PRO A 230 -36.51 -17.47 -33.14
C PRO A 230 -36.20 -16.02 -32.71
N PRO A 231 -35.63 -15.79 -31.51
CA PRO A 231 -35.35 -14.45 -31.00
C PRO A 231 -34.44 -13.60 -31.91
N GLN A 232 -33.51 -14.21 -32.62
CA GLN A 232 -32.62 -13.52 -33.56
C GLN A 232 -33.41 -12.84 -34.69
N TRP A 233 -34.40 -13.53 -35.26
CA TRP A 233 -35.24 -12.93 -36.30
C TRP A 233 -36.18 -11.86 -35.76
N GLN A 234 -36.62 -11.97 -34.50
CA GLN A 234 -37.38 -10.90 -33.84
C GLN A 234 -36.51 -9.66 -33.60
N ARG A 235 -35.21 -9.83 -33.31
CA ARG A 235 -34.24 -8.72 -33.19
C ARG A 235 -34.07 -8.00 -34.54
N ASN A 236 -33.77 -8.73 -35.60
CA ASN A 236 -33.64 -8.16 -36.95
C ASN A 236 -34.91 -7.42 -37.39
N GLN A 237 -36.11 -7.99 -37.14
CA GLN A 237 -37.36 -7.31 -37.47
C GLN A 237 -37.59 -6.02 -36.67
N ALA A 238 -37.15 -5.98 -35.40
CA ALA A 238 -37.25 -4.77 -34.59
C ALA A 238 -36.28 -3.69 -35.11
N GLU A 239 -35.07 -4.06 -35.53
CA GLU A 239 -34.09 -3.17 -36.16
C GLU A 239 -34.61 -2.64 -37.51
N ASP A 240 -35.16 -3.51 -38.37
CA ASP A 240 -35.78 -3.12 -39.64
C ASP A 240 -36.91 -2.09 -39.43
N LEU A 241 -37.66 -2.24 -38.33
CA LEU A 241 -38.72 -1.28 -37.97
C LEU A 241 -38.16 0.10 -37.58
N VAL A 242 -36.98 0.17 -36.94
CA VAL A 242 -36.31 1.45 -36.68
C VAL A 242 -36.01 2.16 -37.99
N ALA A 243 -35.48 1.46 -39.00
CA ALA A 243 -35.13 2.06 -40.29
C ALA A 243 -36.32 2.73 -41.00
N VAL A 244 -37.54 2.24 -40.75
CA VAL A 244 -38.77 2.79 -41.33
C VAL A 244 -39.34 3.93 -40.49
N VAL A 245 -39.35 3.78 -39.16
CA VAL A 245 -40.04 4.69 -38.24
C VAL A 245 -39.14 5.84 -37.78
N PHE A 246 -37.85 5.58 -37.59
CA PHE A 246 -36.86 6.51 -37.09
C PHE A 246 -35.53 6.34 -37.84
N PRO A 247 -35.46 6.69 -39.14
CA PRO A 247 -34.29 6.46 -39.98
C PRO A 247 -33.02 7.17 -39.46
N ASP A 248 -33.17 8.37 -38.88
CA ASP A 248 -32.08 9.15 -38.29
C ASP A 248 -31.33 8.43 -37.16
N GLN A 249 -31.99 7.49 -36.48
CA GLN A 249 -31.37 6.67 -35.44
C GLN A 249 -30.28 5.74 -36.01
N LEU A 250 -30.44 5.28 -37.26
CA LEU A 250 -29.49 4.41 -37.96
C LEU A 250 -28.60 5.18 -38.95
N ALA A 251 -28.79 6.49 -39.06
CA ALA A 251 -28.05 7.31 -40.01
C ALA A 251 -26.57 7.40 -39.62
N CYS A 252 -25.70 7.37 -40.65
CA CYS A 252 -24.28 7.66 -40.45
C CYS A 252 -24.12 9.08 -39.89
N LEU A 253 -23.31 9.22 -38.83
CA LEU A 253 -23.04 10.51 -38.18
C LEU A 253 -22.50 11.56 -39.16
N GLU A 254 -21.77 11.16 -40.22
CA GLU A 254 -21.28 12.07 -41.26
C GLU A 254 -22.41 12.77 -42.05
N ASN A 255 -23.60 12.16 -42.11
CA ASN A 255 -24.75 12.69 -42.84
C ASN A 255 -25.70 13.53 -41.96
N ILE A 256 -25.54 13.46 -40.64
CA ILE A 256 -26.36 14.22 -39.69
C ILE A 256 -25.73 15.59 -39.49
N ARG A 257 -26.43 16.65 -39.91
CA ARG A 257 -26.04 18.04 -39.61
C ARG A 257 -26.71 18.50 -38.33
N GLY A 258 -26.00 18.39 -37.21
CA GLY A 258 -26.49 18.86 -35.90
C GLY A 258 -27.04 17.72 -35.04
N GLU A 259 -28.25 17.91 -34.52
CA GLU A 259 -28.91 16.97 -33.61
C GLU A 259 -29.86 16.05 -34.38
N ARG A 260 -30.11 14.84 -33.88
CA ARG A 260 -31.05 13.90 -34.52
C ARG A 260 -32.47 14.42 -34.39
N GLU A 261 -33.22 14.39 -35.49
CA GLU A 261 -34.64 14.76 -35.48
C GLU A 261 -35.47 13.56 -35.01
N ILE A 262 -36.20 13.74 -33.90
CA ILE A 262 -36.98 12.65 -33.30
C ILE A 262 -38.38 12.68 -33.89
N PRO A 263 -38.83 11.61 -34.55
CA PRO A 263 -40.15 11.56 -35.17
C PRO A 263 -41.25 11.45 -34.10
N ASP A 264 -42.37 12.13 -34.33
CA ASP A 264 -43.57 11.97 -33.51
C ASP A 264 -44.26 10.64 -33.85
N HIS A 265 -43.81 9.57 -33.20
CA HIS A 265 -44.35 8.23 -33.38
C HIS A 265 -44.56 7.54 -32.02
N PRO A 266 -45.71 6.89 -31.75
CA PRO A 266 -46.01 6.32 -30.44
C PRO A 266 -44.95 5.37 -29.90
N LEU A 267 -44.37 4.48 -30.73
CA LEU A 267 -43.30 3.57 -30.29
C LEU A 267 -42.00 4.30 -29.96
N VAL A 268 -41.68 5.39 -30.67
CA VAL A 268 -40.46 6.18 -30.42
C VAL A 268 -40.66 6.95 -29.12
N ASN A 269 -41.78 7.65 -28.99
CA ASN A 269 -42.14 8.41 -27.79
C ASN A 269 -42.14 7.51 -26.54
N GLN A 270 -42.76 6.33 -26.60
CA GLN A 270 -42.75 5.38 -25.48
C GLN A 270 -41.34 4.87 -25.17
N THR A 271 -40.54 4.55 -26.18
CA THR A 271 -39.17 4.06 -25.97
C THR A 271 -38.28 5.12 -25.32
N VAL A 272 -38.37 6.37 -25.78
CA VAL A 272 -37.65 7.49 -25.17
C VAL A 272 -38.12 7.69 -23.72
N GLU A 273 -39.43 7.66 -23.47
CA GLU A 273 -39.98 7.81 -22.12
C GLU A 273 -39.49 6.69 -21.18
N ASP A 274 -39.54 5.42 -21.60
CA ASP A 274 -39.05 4.28 -20.80
C ASP A 274 -37.54 4.40 -20.51
N CYS A 275 -36.75 4.87 -21.47
CA CYS A 275 -35.33 5.12 -21.23
C CYS A 275 -35.12 6.24 -20.20
N LEU A 276 -35.88 7.33 -20.28
CA LEU A 276 -35.77 8.49 -19.39
C LEU A 276 -36.31 8.22 -17.98
N THR A 277 -37.33 7.38 -17.84
CA THR A 277 -38.10 7.21 -16.60
C THR A 277 -38.00 5.83 -15.98
N ASP A 278 -37.89 4.73 -16.73
CA ASP A 278 -37.72 3.40 -16.12
C ASP A 278 -36.23 3.09 -15.89
N THR A 279 -35.43 3.25 -16.94
CA THR A 279 -33.99 2.90 -16.93
C THR A 279 -33.16 3.97 -16.21
N MET A 280 -33.64 5.20 -16.24
CA MET A 280 -33.04 6.40 -15.66
C MET A 280 -34.07 7.15 -14.83
N ASP A 281 -33.66 8.28 -14.25
CA ASP A 281 -34.57 9.21 -13.59
C ASP A 281 -34.25 10.65 -14.03
N ILE A 282 -34.92 11.08 -15.11
CA ILE A 282 -34.76 12.45 -15.61
C ILE A 282 -35.34 13.49 -14.65
N ALA A 283 -36.42 13.20 -13.93
CA ALA A 283 -37.03 14.16 -13.02
C ALA A 283 -36.12 14.41 -11.81
N GLY A 284 -35.53 13.34 -11.26
CA GLY A 284 -34.52 13.42 -10.21
C GLY A 284 -33.27 14.17 -10.67
N LEU A 285 -32.81 13.97 -11.91
CA LEU A 285 -31.69 14.74 -12.48
C LEU A 285 -32.02 16.24 -12.65
N GLU A 286 -33.22 16.57 -13.16
CA GLU A 286 -33.68 17.95 -13.29
C GLU A 286 -33.78 18.65 -11.92
N ASP A 287 -34.23 17.93 -10.88
CA ASP A 287 -34.26 18.43 -9.51
C ASP A 287 -32.86 18.64 -8.93
N LEU A 288 -31.97 17.65 -9.08
CA LEU A 288 -30.57 17.76 -8.67
C LEU A 288 -29.90 18.98 -9.29
N LEU A 289 -30.05 19.20 -10.60
CA LEU A 289 -29.44 20.34 -11.27
C LEU A 289 -30.05 21.67 -10.84
N ARG A 290 -31.37 21.74 -10.60
CA ARG A 290 -32.00 22.95 -10.03
C ARG A 290 -31.43 23.30 -8.66
N ARG A 291 -31.22 22.28 -7.82
CA ARG A 291 -30.59 22.47 -6.52
C ARG A 291 -29.14 22.95 -6.71
N ILE A 292 -28.36 22.31 -7.58
CA ILE A 292 -26.94 22.69 -7.84
C ILE A 292 -26.86 24.15 -8.31
N GLU A 293 -27.77 24.58 -9.18
CA GLU A 293 -27.90 25.97 -9.64
C GLU A 293 -28.24 26.94 -8.48
N ALA A 294 -28.95 26.48 -7.45
CA ALA A 294 -29.22 27.21 -6.22
C ALA A 294 -28.07 27.15 -5.19
N GLY A 295 -27.00 26.41 -5.47
CA GLY A 295 -25.83 26.26 -4.57
C GLY A 295 -25.91 25.08 -3.60
N GLU A 296 -26.85 24.14 -3.77
CA GLU A 296 -27.02 22.96 -2.91
C GLU A 296 -27.15 21.69 -3.77
N PRO A 297 -26.57 20.52 -3.48
CA PRO A 297 -25.69 20.21 -2.36
C PRO A 297 -24.34 20.92 -2.43
N ALA A 298 -23.60 20.91 -1.32
CA ALA A 298 -22.23 21.39 -1.30
C ALA A 298 -21.37 20.54 -2.24
N ILE A 299 -20.66 21.16 -3.17
CA ILE A 299 -19.80 20.46 -4.12
C ILE A 299 -18.34 20.69 -3.73
N ARG A 300 -17.61 19.62 -3.45
CA ARG A 300 -16.19 19.67 -3.12
C ARG A 300 -15.37 19.03 -4.24
N CYS A 301 -14.40 19.76 -4.77
CA CYS A 301 -13.48 19.23 -5.76
C CYS A 301 -12.13 18.90 -5.09
N VAL A 302 -11.57 17.73 -5.40
CA VAL A 302 -10.36 17.21 -4.76
C VAL A 302 -9.43 16.62 -5.82
N ASP A 303 -8.17 17.08 -5.83
CA ASP A 303 -7.11 16.53 -6.65
C ASP A 303 -6.25 15.55 -5.84
N LEU A 304 -6.16 14.31 -6.31
CA LEU A 304 -5.42 13.23 -5.65
C LEU A 304 -4.28 12.70 -6.53
N ASN A 305 -3.25 12.15 -5.88
CA ASN A 305 -2.13 11.46 -6.53
C ASN A 305 -2.45 10.01 -6.97
N GLY A 306 -3.68 9.56 -6.70
CA GLY A 306 -4.20 8.24 -7.01
C GLY A 306 -5.65 8.13 -6.56
N PRO A 307 -6.33 7.03 -6.91
CA PRO A 307 -7.74 6.86 -6.59
C PRO A 307 -7.98 6.75 -5.08
N SER A 308 -9.07 7.36 -4.61
CA SER A 308 -9.54 7.20 -3.23
C SER A 308 -10.08 5.78 -2.97
N PRO A 309 -10.24 5.37 -1.69
CA PRO A 309 -10.86 4.10 -1.35
C PRO A 309 -12.26 3.92 -1.96
N LEU A 310 -13.06 4.99 -2.03
CA LEU A 310 -14.41 4.95 -2.63
C LEU A 310 -14.37 4.82 -4.16
N ALA A 311 -13.33 5.32 -4.82
CA ALA A 311 -13.17 5.18 -6.27
C ALA A 311 -12.86 3.73 -6.70
N ALA A 312 -12.42 2.87 -5.78
CA ALA A 312 -12.06 1.50 -6.08
C ALA A 312 -13.21 0.69 -6.70
N GLU A 313 -14.44 0.97 -6.29
CA GLU A 313 -15.64 0.29 -6.82
C GLU A 313 -15.86 0.62 -8.30
N ILE A 314 -15.88 1.91 -8.65
CA ILE A 314 -16.15 2.37 -10.02
C ILE A 314 -15.00 2.10 -10.99
N ILE A 315 -13.75 2.07 -10.51
CA ILE A 315 -12.59 1.70 -11.33
C ILE A 315 -12.68 0.23 -11.76
N ASN A 316 -13.18 -0.62 -10.87
CA ASN A 316 -13.44 -2.05 -11.13
C ASN A 316 -14.88 -2.31 -11.60
N ALA A 317 -15.55 -1.28 -12.12
CA ALA A 317 -16.92 -1.40 -12.57
C ALA A 317 -17.07 -2.53 -13.60
N ARG A 318 -18.15 -3.29 -13.43
CA ARG A 318 -18.51 -4.37 -14.33
C ARG A 318 -19.10 -3.79 -15.64
N PRO A 319 -19.11 -4.55 -16.74
CA PRO A 319 -19.58 -4.04 -18.03
C PRO A 319 -20.98 -3.42 -18.04
N TYR A 320 -21.88 -3.85 -17.15
CA TYR A 320 -23.23 -3.29 -17.05
C TYR A 320 -23.29 -1.84 -16.56
N ALA A 321 -22.24 -1.37 -15.91
CA ALA A 321 -22.14 -0.01 -15.42
C ALA A 321 -21.67 0.94 -16.52
N PHE A 322 -21.18 0.43 -17.65
CA PHE A 322 -20.68 1.23 -18.75
C PHE A 322 -21.83 1.96 -19.44
N LEU A 323 -21.58 3.23 -19.79
CA LEU A 323 -22.54 4.07 -20.47
C LEU A 323 -22.28 4.12 -21.98
N ASP A 324 -21.11 3.64 -22.42
CA ASP A 324 -20.64 3.56 -23.81
C ASP A 324 -20.41 2.12 -24.27
N ASP A 325 -20.26 1.94 -25.59
CA ASP A 325 -20.16 0.66 -26.28
C ASP A 325 -18.75 0.07 -26.29
N GLY A 326 -17.81 0.71 -25.57
CA GLY A 326 -16.42 0.29 -25.51
C GLY A 326 -16.24 -1.07 -24.83
N GLU A 327 -15.44 -1.93 -25.45
CA GLU A 327 -15.06 -3.24 -24.91
C GLU A 327 -14.39 -3.11 -23.53
N ALA A 328 -14.68 -4.07 -22.64
CA ALA A 328 -14.17 -4.06 -21.26
C ALA A 328 -12.64 -4.13 -21.18
N GLU A 329 -11.97 -4.71 -22.19
CA GLU A 329 -10.51 -4.84 -22.27
C GLU A 329 -9.82 -3.52 -22.62
N ASN A 330 -10.49 -2.68 -23.42
CA ASN A 330 -9.97 -1.40 -23.90
C ASN A 330 -10.26 -0.24 -22.95
N ARG A 331 -10.70 -0.54 -21.72
CA ARG A 331 -11.04 0.47 -20.71
C ARG A 331 -9.79 1.09 -20.13
N ARG A 332 -9.68 2.42 -20.20
CA ARG A 332 -8.60 3.20 -19.58
C ARG A 332 -8.52 2.98 -18.07
N THR A 333 -9.64 2.71 -17.40
CA THR A 333 -9.66 2.39 -15.97
C THR A 333 -8.85 1.14 -15.60
N ARG A 334 -8.56 0.24 -16.55
CA ARG A 334 -7.67 -0.92 -16.33
C ARG A 334 -6.20 -0.55 -16.20
N ALA A 335 -5.78 0.59 -16.75
CA ALA A 335 -4.42 1.12 -16.60
C ALA A 335 -4.17 1.66 -15.19
N ILE A 336 -5.25 1.95 -14.43
CA ILE A 336 -5.17 2.40 -13.05
C ILE A 336 -4.66 1.26 -12.17
N ARG A 337 -3.40 1.36 -11.76
CA ARG A 337 -2.81 0.40 -10.81
C ARG A 337 -3.33 0.66 -9.41
N GLN A 338 -4.09 -0.29 -8.88
CA GLN A 338 -4.46 -0.34 -7.47
C GLN A 338 -3.33 -0.99 -6.65
N GLY A 339 -2.89 -0.30 -5.60
CA GLY A 339 -2.02 -0.90 -4.59
C GLY A 339 -2.80 -1.93 -3.76
N PRO A 340 -2.14 -2.92 -3.15
CA PRO A 340 -2.79 -3.82 -2.21
C PRO A 340 -3.33 -3.03 -1.00
N ASP A 341 -4.64 -3.09 -0.74
CA ASP A 341 -5.41 -2.57 0.41
C ASP A 341 -4.62 -1.82 1.52
N ASP A 342 -4.00 -0.69 1.19
CA ASP A 342 -3.30 0.13 2.18
C ASP A 342 -4.12 1.40 2.45
N LEU A 343 -5.20 1.23 3.20
CA LEU A 343 -6.04 2.33 3.66
C LEU A 343 -5.24 3.37 4.47
N GLY A 344 -4.07 3.00 5.01
CA GLY A 344 -3.17 3.88 5.76
C GLY A 344 -2.58 5.03 4.92
N ASP A 345 -2.43 4.84 3.61
CA ASP A 345 -1.87 5.88 2.72
C ASP A 345 -2.89 6.95 2.31
N ALA A 346 -4.19 6.75 2.61
CA ALA A 346 -5.28 7.56 2.08
C ALA A 346 -5.17 9.05 2.45
N ALA A 347 -4.75 9.36 3.68
CA ALA A 347 -4.52 10.74 4.14
C ALA A 347 -3.41 11.46 3.36
N THR A 348 -2.52 10.72 2.72
CA THR A 348 -1.38 11.27 1.94
C THR A 348 -1.71 11.47 0.47
N LEU A 349 -2.86 10.99 -0.02
CA LEU A 349 -3.23 11.07 -1.43
C LEU A 349 -3.34 12.51 -1.94
N SER A 350 -3.68 13.46 -1.06
CA SER A 350 -3.77 14.90 -1.38
C SER A 350 -2.42 15.65 -1.31
N ILE A 351 -1.32 14.99 -0.90
CA ILE A 351 -0.04 15.68 -0.63
C ILE A 351 0.86 15.66 -1.86
N ILE A 352 1.10 16.81 -2.49
CA ILE A 352 2.17 16.96 -3.48
C ILE A 352 3.50 17.24 -2.75
N THR A 353 4.55 16.49 -3.04
CA THR A 353 5.86 16.66 -2.37
C THR A 353 6.67 17.77 -3.03
N VAL A 354 7.27 18.66 -2.24
CA VAL A 354 8.13 19.78 -2.73
C VAL A 354 9.22 19.25 -3.66
N ASP A 355 9.91 18.19 -3.26
CA ASP A 355 10.98 17.61 -4.08
C ASP A 355 10.51 17.10 -5.45
N ALA A 356 9.26 16.62 -5.58
CA ALA A 356 8.73 16.19 -6.88
C ALA A 356 8.49 17.39 -7.80
N VAL A 357 8.05 18.52 -7.23
CA VAL A 357 7.93 19.78 -7.97
C VAL A 357 9.30 20.25 -8.42
N GLU A 358 10.28 20.30 -7.52
CA GLU A 358 11.65 20.72 -7.83
C GLU A 358 12.32 19.81 -8.88
N GLN A 359 12.15 18.49 -8.76
CA GLN A 359 12.66 17.54 -9.73
C GLN A 359 12.04 17.76 -11.12
N VAL A 360 10.72 17.95 -11.21
CA VAL A 360 10.06 18.22 -12.51
C VAL A 360 10.49 19.57 -13.07
N ARG A 361 10.64 20.62 -12.25
CA ARG A 361 11.17 21.91 -12.69
C ARG A 361 12.58 21.76 -13.28
N ALA A 362 13.47 21.02 -12.61
CA ALA A 362 14.83 20.79 -13.08
C ALA A 362 14.89 19.96 -14.38
N GLU A 363 14.02 18.94 -14.52
CA GLU A 363 13.97 18.11 -15.73
C GLU A 363 13.27 18.79 -16.92
N ALA A 364 12.34 19.72 -16.66
CA ALA A 364 11.62 20.46 -17.69
C ALA A 364 12.43 21.64 -18.24
N TRP A 365 13.28 22.25 -17.39
CA TRP A 365 14.10 23.38 -17.79
C TRP A 365 15.17 23.00 -18.81
N ILE A 366 15.45 23.91 -19.75
CA ILE A 366 16.43 23.67 -20.81
C ILE A 366 17.84 23.52 -20.23
N CYS A 367 18.59 22.52 -20.70
CA CYS A 367 19.99 22.28 -20.33
C CYS A 367 20.85 22.15 -21.59
N PRO A 368 21.00 23.23 -22.37
CA PRO A 368 21.69 23.18 -23.65
C PRO A 368 23.18 22.94 -23.46
N ARG A 369 23.76 22.08 -24.29
CA ARG A 369 25.19 21.73 -24.27
C ARG A 369 25.97 22.37 -25.43
N ASN A 370 25.27 22.90 -26.41
CA ASN A 370 25.81 23.52 -27.60
C ASN A 370 24.83 24.61 -28.13
N PRO A 371 25.22 25.42 -29.12
CA PRO A 371 24.36 26.45 -29.70
C PRO A 371 23.05 25.91 -30.28
N ASP A 372 23.05 24.73 -30.89
CA ASP A 372 21.86 24.14 -31.51
C ASP A 372 20.81 23.79 -30.47
N GLU A 373 21.21 23.13 -29.37
CA GLU A 373 20.31 22.82 -28.25
C GLU A 373 19.78 24.09 -27.55
N LEU A 374 20.54 25.19 -27.55
CA LEU A 374 20.06 26.47 -27.03
C LEU A 374 18.99 27.08 -27.94
N HIS A 375 19.16 26.98 -29.26
CA HIS A 375 18.17 27.42 -30.24
C HIS A 375 16.89 26.56 -30.15
N ASP A 376 17.01 25.24 -30.04
CA ASP A 376 15.87 24.35 -29.77
C ASP A 376 15.16 24.72 -28.46
N GLY A 377 15.92 25.07 -27.42
CA GLY A 377 15.38 25.57 -26.15
C GLY A 377 14.60 26.88 -26.28
N LEU A 378 15.07 27.82 -27.11
CA LEU A 378 14.35 29.05 -27.43
C LEU A 378 13.06 28.75 -28.21
N LEU A 379 13.09 27.82 -29.17
CA LEU A 379 11.89 27.39 -29.89
C LEU A 379 10.87 26.74 -28.96
N GLN A 380 11.34 25.95 -27.99
CA GLN A 380 10.47 25.29 -27.00
C GLN A 380 9.84 26.30 -26.03
N LEU A 381 10.64 27.21 -25.45
CA LEU A 381 10.18 28.15 -24.41
C LEU A 381 9.53 29.41 -24.99
N GLY A 382 9.72 29.70 -26.27
CA GLY A 382 9.30 30.94 -26.94
C GLY A 382 10.28 32.08 -26.69
N PHE A 383 10.63 32.34 -25.44
CA PHE A 383 11.63 33.36 -25.09
C PHE A 383 12.35 33.04 -23.77
N LEU A 384 13.49 33.71 -23.56
CA LEU A 384 14.19 33.79 -22.28
C LEU A 384 14.29 35.24 -21.81
N SER A 385 13.91 35.49 -20.56
CA SER A 385 14.00 36.83 -19.94
C SER A 385 15.43 37.19 -19.54
N GLN A 386 15.69 38.47 -19.27
CA GLN A 386 17.01 38.96 -18.84
C GLN A 386 17.58 38.25 -17.62
N ALA A 387 16.73 37.95 -16.63
CA ALA A 387 17.14 37.22 -15.44
C ALA A 387 17.56 35.77 -15.79
N GLU A 388 16.82 35.14 -16.71
CA GLU A 388 17.01 33.74 -17.07
C GLU A 388 18.26 33.52 -17.91
N PHE A 389 18.47 34.28 -18.98
CA PHE A 389 19.66 34.10 -19.80
C PHE A 389 20.94 34.61 -19.13
N GLY A 390 20.82 35.52 -18.15
CA GLY A 390 21.96 36.02 -17.37
C GLY A 390 22.43 35.03 -16.30
N SER A 391 21.52 34.24 -15.73
CA SER A 391 21.81 33.31 -14.62
C SER A 391 21.79 31.83 -15.02
N GLY A 392 21.22 31.48 -16.19
CA GLY A 392 20.94 30.10 -16.60
C GLY A 392 19.81 29.44 -15.80
N ALA A 393 19.13 30.21 -14.93
CA ALA A 393 18.08 29.72 -14.07
C ALA A 393 16.69 30.20 -14.50
N ALA A 394 15.72 29.30 -14.47
CA ALA A 394 14.32 29.57 -14.66
C ALA A 394 13.80 30.56 -13.62
N SER A 395 12.77 31.34 -13.97
CA SER A 395 12.05 32.20 -13.03
C SER A 395 11.40 31.43 -11.86
N THR A 396 11.29 30.10 -11.96
CA THR A 396 10.81 29.21 -10.89
C THR A 396 11.92 28.53 -10.06
N GLY A 397 13.19 28.89 -10.31
CA GLY A 397 14.35 28.50 -9.49
C GLY A 397 15.17 27.30 -9.98
N ALA A 398 14.76 26.61 -11.06
CA ALA A 398 15.57 25.56 -11.67
C ALA A 398 16.80 26.16 -12.36
N ALA A 399 18.01 25.67 -12.08
CA ALA A 399 19.24 26.29 -12.59
C ALA A 399 20.07 25.34 -13.46
N THR A 400 20.72 25.91 -14.48
CA THR A 400 21.77 25.27 -15.26
C THR A 400 23.04 26.12 -15.26
N GLY A 401 24.20 25.51 -15.54
CA GLY A 401 25.46 26.24 -15.61
C GLY A 401 25.46 27.25 -16.76
N ALA A 402 25.41 28.54 -16.45
CA ALA A 402 25.25 29.63 -17.42
C ALA A 402 26.55 30.07 -18.13
N ASP A 403 27.71 29.58 -17.68
CA ASP A 403 29.03 30.12 -18.06
C ASP A 403 29.27 30.14 -19.58
N SER A 404 28.58 29.28 -20.34
CA SER A 404 28.74 29.15 -21.80
C SER A 404 27.63 29.81 -22.63
N TRP A 405 26.50 30.20 -22.03
CA TRP A 405 25.32 30.68 -22.77
C TRP A 405 25.61 31.97 -23.56
N GLY A 406 26.33 32.92 -22.95
CA GLY A 406 26.68 34.19 -23.59
C GLY A 406 27.56 34.06 -24.84
N ARG A 407 28.30 32.95 -25.01
CA ARG A 407 29.02 32.65 -26.26
C ARG A 407 28.05 32.11 -27.31
N TRP A 408 27.16 31.20 -26.92
CA TRP A 408 26.21 30.57 -27.85
C TRP A 408 25.18 31.55 -28.40
N PHE A 409 24.64 32.46 -27.59
CA PHE A 409 23.77 33.53 -28.08
C PHE A 409 24.45 34.42 -29.12
N ARG A 410 25.76 34.70 -28.96
CA ARG A 410 26.53 35.45 -29.98
C ARG A 410 26.63 34.68 -31.28
N THR A 411 26.95 33.38 -31.23
CA THR A 411 26.99 32.52 -32.42
C THR A 411 25.63 32.47 -33.12
N LEU A 412 24.54 32.24 -32.38
CA LEU A 412 23.19 32.20 -32.94
C LEU A 412 22.77 33.54 -33.54
N ALA A 413 23.15 34.66 -32.93
CA ALA A 413 22.92 35.99 -33.48
C ALA A 413 23.71 36.23 -34.78
N GLU A 414 24.99 35.86 -34.82
CA GLU A 414 25.83 35.96 -36.04
C GLU A 414 25.25 35.13 -37.21
N GLU A 415 24.62 33.99 -36.90
CA GLU A 415 23.93 33.11 -37.86
C GLU A 415 22.48 33.53 -38.16
N LEU A 416 21.97 34.63 -37.57
CA LEU A 416 20.58 35.09 -37.67
C LEU A 416 19.53 34.06 -37.20
N ARG A 417 19.88 33.15 -36.29
CA ARG A 417 19.00 32.13 -35.71
C ARG A 417 18.32 32.58 -34.42
N ALA A 418 18.88 33.58 -33.73
CA ALA A 418 18.27 34.18 -32.55
C ALA A 418 18.48 35.69 -32.51
N CYS A 419 17.51 36.40 -31.97
CA CYS A 419 17.51 37.85 -31.85
C CYS A 419 17.34 38.25 -30.38
N ARG A 420 18.04 39.33 -30.00
CA ARG A 420 17.82 40.00 -28.72
C ARG A 420 16.86 41.16 -28.94
N VAL A 421 15.68 41.08 -28.34
CA VAL A 421 14.66 42.13 -28.37
C VAL A 421 14.82 43.01 -27.14
N ARG A 422 14.85 44.34 -27.32
CA ARG A 422 14.92 45.31 -26.22
C ARG A 422 13.73 46.26 -26.27
N LEU A 423 13.11 46.47 -25.12
CA LEU A 423 12.08 47.48 -24.92
C LEU A 423 12.29 48.13 -23.55
N HIS A 424 12.59 49.42 -23.53
CA HIS A 424 12.98 50.15 -22.32
C HIS A 424 14.09 49.42 -21.54
N ASP A 425 13.86 49.09 -20.26
CA ASP A 425 14.80 48.37 -19.39
C ASP A 425 14.66 46.84 -19.47
N ARG A 426 13.81 46.30 -20.36
CA ARG A 426 13.57 44.86 -20.51
C ARG A 426 14.27 44.30 -21.74
N GLN A 427 14.75 43.07 -21.61
CA GLN A 427 15.43 42.35 -22.67
C GLN A 427 14.99 40.89 -22.72
N TRP A 428 14.82 40.38 -23.94
CA TRP A 428 14.50 38.98 -24.19
C TRP A 428 15.38 38.42 -25.30
N TRP A 429 15.69 37.12 -25.20
CA TRP A 429 16.19 36.34 -26.34
C TRP A 429 15.06 35.50 -26.90
N VAL A 430 14.91 35.52 -28.23
CA VAL A 430 13.90 34.78 -28.99
C VAL A 430 14.56 34.15 -30.21
N ALA A 431 14.11 32.97 -30.60
CA ALA A 431 14.51 32.36 -31.87
C ALA A 431 13.94 33.20 -33.03
N THR A 432 14.71 33.44 -34.09
CA THR A 432 14.29 34.31 -35.21
C THR A 432 12.93 33.90 -35.78
N GLU A 433 12.65 32.60 -35.82
CA GLU A 433 11.41 31.99 -36.28
C GLU A 433 10.17 32.45 -35.50
N ARG A 434 10.34 32.74 -34.20
CA ARG A 434 9.27 33.13 -33.27
C ARG A 434 9.29 34.61 -32.91
N LEU A 435 10.15 35.41 -33.56
CA LEU A 435 10.27 36.85 -33.30
C LEU A 435 8.94 37.59 -33.51
N HIS A 436 8.16 37.16 -34.50
CA HIS A 436 6.87 37.77 -34.85
C HIS A 436 5.86 37.72 -33.69
N GLU A 437 5.84 36.63 -32.92
CA GLU A 437 4.97 36.47 -31.74
C GLU A 437 5.31 37.50 -30.66
N LEU A 438 6.60 37.71 -30.35
CA LEU A 438 7.00 38.67 -29.32
C LEU A 438 6.79 40.13 -29.77
N LEU A 439 7.06 40.44 -31.04
CA LEU A 439 6.83 41.78 -31.59
C LEU A 439 5.34 42.12 -31.74
N ALA A 440 4.45 41.14 -31.91
CA ALA A 440 3.01 41.36 -31.86
C ALA A 440 2.55 41.87 -30.47
N LEU A 441 3.22 41.41 -29.40
CA LEU A 441 2.97 41.88 -28.03
C LEU A 441 3.66 43.21 -27.72
N HIS A 442 4.86 43.39 -28.26
CA HIS A 442 5.73 44.55 -28.03
C HIS A 442 6.16 45.19 -29.36
N PRO A 443 5.28 45.94 -30.05
CA PRO A 443 5.57 46.47 -31.40
C PRO A 443 6.72 47.48 -31.44
N GLU A 444 7.00 48.15 -30.31
CA GLU A 444 8.12 49.08 -30.16
C GLU A 444 9.45 48.38 -29.82
N GLY A 445 9.46 47.05 -29.73
CA GLY A 445 10.66 46.27 -29.42
C GLY A 445 11.69 46.26 -30.55
N GLU A 446 12.94 46.59 -30.24
CA GLU A 446 14.03 46.58 -31.22
C GLU A 446 14.77 45.23 -31.18
N ALA A 447 14.74 44.49 -32.30
CA ALA A 447 15.45 43.22 -32.46
C ALA A 447 16.90 43.44 -32.93
N THR A 448 17.85 42.79 -32.27
CA THR A 448 19.28 42.84 -32.64
C THR A 448 19.91 41.45 -32.65
N PRO A 449 20.50 41.00 -33.78
CA PRO A 449 20.46 41.61 -35.12
C PRO A 449 19.03 41.65 -35.68
N ASP A 450 18.78 42.54 -36.64
CA ASP A 450 17.48 42.62 -37.33
C ASP A 450 17.42 41.56 -38.45
N PRO A 451 16.56 40.54 -38.36
CA PRO A 451 16.47 39.48 -39.35
C PRO A 451 15.56 39.84 -40.54
N SER A 452 14.97 41.04 -40.59
CA SER A 452 13.98 41.45 -41.60
C SER A 452 14.43 41.29 -43.05
N ALA A 453 15.74 41.30 -43.31
CA ALA A 453 16.32 41.07 -44.63
C ALA A 453 16.31 39.60 -45.10
N VAL A 454 16.15 38.64 -44.18
CA VAL A 454 16.28 37.20 -44.44
C VAL A 454 15.01 36.43 -44.03
N PHE A 455 14.25 36.94 -43.06
CA PHE A 455 13.06 36.31 -42.52
C PHE A 455 11.96 37.35 -42.31
N SER A 456 10.85 37.19 -43.03
CA SER A 456 9.65 38.02 -42.89
C SER A 456 8.43 37.11 -42.73
N VAL A 457 7.71 37.27 -41.62
CA VAL A 457 6.45 36.56 -41.33
C VAL A 457 5.35 37.60 -41.22
N ASP A 458 4.14 37.22 -41.63
CA ASP A 458 2.97 38.10 -41.53
C ASP A 458 2.69 38.48 -40.07
N ALA A 459 2.09 39.67 -39.87
CA ALA A 459 1.71 40.14 -38.55
C ALA A 459 0.67 39.20 -37.93
N GLU A 460 0.97 38.70 -36.73
CA GLU A 460 0.08 37.82 -35.98
C GLU A 460 -0.84 38.61 -35.05
N ASP A 461 -2.01 38.04 -34.76
CA ASP A 461 -2.91 38.60 -33.75
C ASP A 461 -2.22 38.58 -32.37
N PRO A 462 -2.10 39.72 -31.67
CA PRO A 462 -1.44 39.79 -30.36
C PRO A 462 -2.00 38.81 -29.32
N ASP A 463 -3.30 38.50 -29.36
CA ASP A 463 -3.89 37.60 -28.36
C ASP A 463 -3.59 36.12 -28.69
N VAL A 464 -3.45 35.78 -29.97
CA VAL A 464 -2.97 34.47 -30.42
C VAL A 464 -1.51 34.29 -30.04
N ALA A 465 -0.66 35.29 -30.33
CA ALA A 465 0.75 35.28 -29.98
C ALA A 465 0.98 35.14 -28.46
N LEU A 466 0.20 35.87 -27.64
CA LEU A 466 0.28 35.74 -26.18
C LEU A 466 -0.03 34.31 -25.72
N LYS A 467 -1.10 33.72 -26.27
CA LYS A 467 -1.52 32.37 -25.91
C LYS A 467 -0.47 31.32 -26.27
N GLU A 468 0.12 31.41 -27.47
CA GLU A 468 1.17 30.48 -27.91
C GLU A 468 2.48 30.66 -27.14
N LEU A 469 2.89 31.89 -26.83
CA LEU A 469 4.06 32.14 -25.99
C LEU A 469 3.87 31.60 -24.57
N LEU A 470 2.70 31.82 -23.94
CA LEU A 470 2.41 31.27 -22.62
C LEU A 470 2.35 29.73 -22.64
N ARG A 471 1.78 29.13 -23.69
CA ARG A 471 1.79 27.68 -23.91
C ARG A 471 3.22 27.15 -23.89
N SER A 472 4.11 27.76 -24.66
CA SER A 472 5.52 27.41 -24.71
C SER A 472 6.25 27.60 -23.37
N ARG A 473 6.02 28.72 -22.69
CA ARG A 473 6.64 29.02 -21.38
C ARG A 473 6.28 27.97 -20.32
N LEU A 474 5.03 27.50 -20.29
CA LEU A 474 4.59 26.49 -19.33
C LEU A 474 5.33 25.15 -19.48
N THR A 475 5.91 24.83 -20.65
CA THR A 475 6.63 23.57 -20.88
C THR A 475 7.93 23.43 -20.09
N GLY A 476 8.55 24.54 -19.68
CA GLY A 476 9.86 24.54 -19.01
C GLY A 476 9.85 24.98 -17.55
N LEU A 477 8.78 25.62 -17.09
CA LEU A 477 8.77 26.29 -15.77
C LEU A 477 8.25 25.40 -14.63
N GLY A 478 7.49 24.36 -14.93
CA GLY A 478 6.68 23.65 -13.93
C GLY A 478 5.58 24.56 -13.33
N PRO A 479 5.16 24.34 -12.07
CA PRO A 479 4.16 25.19 -11.42
C PRO A 479 4.70 26.62 -11.27
N VAL A 480 3.98 27.61 -11.80
CA VAL A 480 4.39 29.03 -11.84
C VAL A 480 3.21 29.94 -11.53
N SER A 481 3.45 31.08 -10.86
CA SER A 481 2.39 32.05 -10.58
C SER A 481 2.14 32.98 -11.77
N GLU A 482 0.92 33.50 -11.86
CA GLU A 482 0.54 34.52 -12.86
C GLU A 482 1.46 35.74 -12.80
N ARG A 483 1.83 36.18 -11.59
CA ARG A 483 2.71 37.34 -11.37
C ARG A 483 4.07 37.12 -12.02
N VAL A 484 4.66 35.94 -11.87
CA VAL A 484 5.96 35.60 -12.47
C VAL A 484 5.89 35.62 -14.00
N LEU A 485 4.84 35.03 -14.58
CA LEU A 485 4.64 35.05 -16.05
C LEU A 485 4.44 36.47 -16.59
N ALA A 486 3.67 37.30 -15.89
CA ALA A 486 3.45 38.71 -16.23
C ALA A 486 4.75 39.53 -16.15
N GLU A 487 5.57 39.27 -15.14
CA GLU A 487 6.91 39.87 -15.01
C GLU A 487 7.85 39.41 -16.12
N ASP A 488 7.89 38.12 -16.44
CA ASP A 488 8.74 37.56 -17.50
C ASP A 488 8.43 38.17 -18.88
N ILE A 489 7.15 38.23 -19.25
CA ILE A 489 6.72 38.70 -20.57
C ILE A 489 6.55 40.23 -20.64
N GLY A 490 6.45 40.91 -19.49
CA GLY A 490 6.29 42.37 -19.41
C GLY A 490 4.91 42.89 -19.79
N LEU A 491 3.86 42.15 -19.45
CA LEU A 491 2.47 42.54 -19.68
C LEU A 491 1.69 42.62 -18.35
N PRO A 492 0.54 43.32 -18.31
CA PRO A 492 -0.33 43.32 -17.15
C PRO A 492 -0.84 41.91 -16.80
N ALA A 493 -0.90 41.59 -15.51
CA ALA A 493 -1.33 40.31 -14.98
C ALA A 493 -2.71 39.87 -15.53
N GLU A 494 -3.68 40.78 -15.58
CA GLU A 494 -5.03 40.52 -16.11
C GLU A 494 -5.05 39.98 -17.55
N ARG A 495 -4.15 40.48 -18.41
CA ARG A 495 -4.05 40.03 -19.81
C ARG A 495 -3.46 38.61 -19.87
N VAL A 496 -2.44 38.34 -19.05
CA VAL A 496 -1.85 37.01 -18.92
C VAL A 496 -2.86 36.01 -18.37
N ASN A 497 -3.63 36.37 -17.35
CA ASN A 497 -4.68 35.53 -16.78
C ASN A 497 -5.75 35.16 -17.83
N THR A 498 -6.18 36.13 -18.64
CA THR A 498 -7.17 35.89 -19.71
C THR A 498 -6.66 34.84 -20.71
N ALA A 499 -5.39 34.91 -21.10
CA ALA A 499 -4.79 33.92 -21.99
C ALA A 499 -4.56 32.56 -21.31
N LEU A 500 -4.22 32.53 -20.02
CA LEU A 500 -4.11 31.29 -19.23
C LEU A 500 -5.46 30.59 -19.07
N LEU A 501 -6.54 31.34 -18.84
CA LEU A 501 -7.92 30.82 -18.83
C LEU A 501 -8.31 30.23 -20.19
N ALA A 502 -7.89 30.84 -21.30
CA ALA A 502 -8.09 30.26 -22.64
C ALA A 502 -7.33 28.93 -22.81
N LEU A 503 -6.08 28.85 -22.35
CA LEU A 503 -5.30 27.59 -22.34
C LEU A 503 -5.90 26.54 -21.40
N GLN A 504 -6.54 26.94 -20.32
CA GLN A 504 -7.26 26.06 -19.42
C GLN A 504 -8.50 25.48 -20.09
N ALA A 505 -9.26 26.29 -20.82
CA ALA A 505 -10.43 25.85 -21.58
C ALA A 505 -10.07 24.86 -22.70
N GLU A 506 -8.86 24.98 -23.26
CA GLU A 506 -8.29 24.00 -24.21
C GLU A 506 -7.75 22.73 -23.52
N GLY A 507 -7.66 22.71 -22.19
CA GLY A 507 -7.16 21.58 -21.42
C GLY A 507 -5.62 21.47 -21.34
N TYR A 508 -4.90 22.52 -21.73
CA TYR A 508 -3.44 22.54 -21.74
C TYR A 508 -2.84 22.92 -20.38
N ALA A 509 -3.38 23.97 -19.75
CA ALA A 509 -2.92 24.48 -18.46
C ALA A 509 -3.89 24.11 -17.33
N MET A 510 -3.37 23.88 -16.13
CA MET A 510 -4.16 23.59 -14.93
C MET A 510 -3.73 24.47 -13.76
N ILE A 511 -4.70 24.81 -12.91
CA ILE A 511 -4.46 25.49 -11.65
C ILE A 511 -4.15 24.43 -10.59
N MET A 512 -3.05 24.60 -9.89
CA MET A 512 -2.72 23.88 -8.67
C MET A 512 -3.03 24.78 -7.48
N SER A 513 -3.77 24.25 -6.52
CA SER A 513 -3.98 24.88 -5.22
C SER A 513 -2.83 24.48 -4.29
N GLY A 514 -1.95 25.44 -3.95
CA GLY A 514 -0.89 25.24 -2.96
C GLY A 514 -1.44 25.30 -1.53
N ARG A 515 -0.66 24.81 -0.56
CA ARG A 515 -0.94 25.11 0.87
C ARG A 515 -0.83 26.62 1.09
N GLU A 516 -1.64 27.13 2.02
CA GLU A 516 -1.97 28.54 2.34
C GLU A 516 -0.80 29.51 2.60
N THR A 517 0.46 29.11 2.42
CA THR A 517 1.65 29.90 2.76
C THR A 517 2.22 30.78 1.64
N GLU A 518 1.69 30.76 0.42
CA GLU A 518 2.03 31.74 -0.63
C GLU A 518 0.82 32.65 -0.88
N ALA A 519 1.03 33.97 -0.89
CA ALA A 519 0.01 35.02 -0.71
C ALA A 519 -1.17 35.09 -1.73
N ASP A 520 -1.31 34.13 -2.63
CA ASP A 520 -2.50 33.94 -3.49
C ASP A 520 -2.87 32.46 -3.76
N GLY A 521 -2.11 31.49 -3.21
CA GLY A 521 -2.43 30.05 -3.21
C GLY A 521 -2.58 29.33 -4.57
N ARG A 522 -2.51 30.02 -5.72
CA ARG A 522 -2.78 29.46 -7.05
C ARG A 522 -1.54 29.54 -7.95
N SER A 523 -1.13 28.39 -8.49
CA SER A 523 -0.07 28.31 -9.49
C SER A 523 -0.57 27.59 -10.74
N TRP A 524 -0.15 28.04 -11.92
CA TRP A 524 -0.42 27.44 -13.20
C TRP A 524 0.64 26.40 -13.56
N CYS A 525 0.23 25.25 -14.07
CA CYS A 525 1.14 24.18 -14.49
C CYS A 525 0.65 23.55 -15.80
N GLU A 526 1.57 23.19 -16.69
CA GLU A 526 1.24 22.36 -17.85
C GLU A 526 0.69 21.00 -17.38
N ARG A 527 -0.38 20.52 -18.03
CA ARG A 527 -1.04 19.25 -17.70
C ARG A 527 -0.08 18.06 -17.60
N ARG A 528 0.85 17.92 -18.54
CA ARG A 528 1.82 16.81 -18.58
C ARG A 528 2.83 16.89 -17.44
N LEU A 529 3.29 18.09 -17.12
CA LEU A 529 4.18 18.30 -15.97
C LEU A 529 3.44 18.03 -14.66
N LEU A 530 2.16 18.40 -14.54
CA LEU A 530 1.35 18.07 -13.36
C LEU A 530 1.19 16.54 -13.18
N ALA A 531 0.86 15.82 -14.26
CA ALA A 531 0.79 14.36 -14.23
C ALA A 531 2.13 13.72 -13.81
N ARG A 532 3.27 14.25 -14.29
CA ARG A 532 4.61 13.83 -13.85
C ARG A 532 4.86 14.11 -12.36
N ILE A 533 4.44 15.27 -11.86
CA ILE A 533 4.56 15.63 -10.42
C ILE A 533 3.76 14.66 -9.55
N HIS A 534 2.52 14.32 -9.94
CA HIS A 534 1.70 13.33 -9.24
C HIS A 534 2.36 11.95 -9.26
N ARG A 535 2.86 11.52 -10.42
CA ARG A 535 3.56 10.24 -10.57
C ARG A 535 4.83 10.17 -9.72
N TYR A 536 5.68 11.20 -9.72
CA TYR A 536 6.90 11.23 -8.90
C TYR A 536 6.61 11.31 -7.41
N SER A 537 5.58 12.07 -7.00
CA SER A 537 5.11 12.08 -5.61
C SER A 537 4.68 10.69 -5.17
N ARG A 538 4.00 9.93 -6.03
CA ARG A 538 3.59 8.53 -5.81
C ARG A 538 4.76 7.56 -5.81
N GLU A 539 5.65 7.63 -6.79
CA GLU A 539 6.84 6.77 -6.90
C GLU A 539 7.82 6.98 -5.74
N ARG A 540 8.07 8.22 -5.31
CA ARG A 540 9.00 8.51 -4.23
C ARG A 540 8.49 7.93 -2.90
N ARG A 541 7.19 8.04 -2.63
CA ARG A 541 6.54 7.35 -1.50
C ARG A 541 6.70 5.83 -1.60
N ARG A 542 6.44 5.25 -2.78
CA ARG A 542 6.65 3.82 -3.03
C ARG A 542 8.12 3.39 -2.92
N ARG A 543 9.09 4.22 -3.31
CA ARG A 543 10.53 3.96 -3.19
C ARG A 543 11.01 4.03 -1.74
N ALA A 544 10.44 4.93 -0.93
CA ALA A 544 10.66 4.92 0.51
C ALA A 544 10.24 3.58 1.14
N ALA A 545 9.27 2.90 0.53
CA ALA A 545 8.72 1.60 0.89
C ALA A 545 9.17 0.41 0.00
N ARG A 546 10.27 0.51 -0.79
CA ARG A 546 10.69 -0.64 -1.61
C ARG A 546 11.22 -1.76 -0.70
N PRO A 547 10.59 -2.95 -0.70
CA PRO A 547 11.01 -4.03 0.19
C PRO A 547 12.37 -4.59 -0.24
N VAL A 548 13.16 -5.03 0.74
CA VAL A 548 14.45 -5.72 0.52
C VAL A 548 14.24 -7.21 0.29
N SER A 549 15.21 -7.89 -0.30
CA SER A 549 15.13 -9.34 -0.49
C SER A 549 15.18 -10.10 0.85
N PRO A 550 14.64 -11.33 0.92
CA PRO A 550 14.76 -12.17 2.12
C PRO A 550 16.21 -12.41 2.59
N SER A 551 17.17 -12.50 1.67
CA SER A 551 18.59 -12.64 2.00
C SER A 551 19.18 -11.37 2.59
N ALA A 552 18.80 -10.20 2.06
CA ALA A 552 19.18 -8.90 2.64
C ALA A 552 18.62 -8.72 4.05
N TYR A 553 17.38 -9.16 4.28
CA TYR A 553 16.78 -9.15 5.62
C TYR A 553 17.54 -10.07 6.59
N LEU A 554 17.97 -11.27 6.16
CA LEU A 554 18.76 -12.14 7.04
C LEU A 554 20.16 -11.56 7.33
N ARG A 555 20.81 -10.89 6.37
CA ARG A 555 22.06 -10.14 6.63
C ARG A 555 21.84 -9.04 7.67
N PHE A 556 20.76 -8.28 7.52
CA PHE A 556 20.35 -7.30 8.52
C PHE A 556 20.18 -7.94 9.90
N LEU A 557 19.50 -9.07 10.03
CA LEU A 557 19.32 -9.74 11.32
C LEU A 557 20.62 -10.23 11.94
N LEU A 558 21.57 -10.72 11.14
CA LEU A 558 22.89 -11.13 11.63
C LEU A 558 23.66 -9.94 12.21
N HIS A 559 23.60 -8.80 11.52
CA HIS A 559 24.18 -7.55 11.99
C HIS A 559 23.47 -7.00 13.23
N TRP A 560 22.13 -7.00 13.21
CA TRP A 560 21.27 -6.55 14.30
C TRP A 560 21.54 -7.30 15.61
N HIS A 561 21.88 -8.60 15.52
CA HIS A 561 22.25 -9.44 16.66
C HIS A 561 23.76 -9.50 16.96
N GLY A 562 24.61 -8.78 16.22
CA GLY A 562 26.07 -8.81 16.41
C GLY A 562 26.72 -10.18 16.15
N LEU A 563 26.17 -10.96 15.21
CA LEU A 563 26.67 -12.31 14.87
C LEU A 563 27.71 -12.29 13.74
N ASP A 564 27.78 -11.22 12.96
CA ASP A 564 28.83 -10.95 11.98
C ASP A 564 30.07 -10.32 12.63
N GLU A 565 29.86 -9.33 13.51
CA GLU A 565 30.89 -8.67 14.32
C GLU A 565 30.49 -8.70 15.81
N PRO A 566 31.04 -9.63 16.62
CA PRO A 566 30.65 -9.76 18.02
C PRO A 566 31.23 -8.61 18.84
N ALA A 567 30.43 -7.55 19.02
CA ALA A 567 30.73 -6.40 19.88
C ALA A 567 29.64 -6.17 20.95
N GLY A 568 28.66 -7.07 21.05
CA GLY A 568 27.47 -6.89 21.90
C GLY A 568 27.73 -7.17 23.38
N GLU A 569 27.08 -6.38 24.23
CA GLU A 569 27.04 -6.63 25.68
C GLU A 569 26.05 -7.77 26.01
N LEU A 570 26.24 -8.43 27.17
CA LEU A 570 25.40 -9.54 27.60
C LEU A 570 23.94 -9.11 27.77
N GLU A 571 23.74 -7.91 28.28
CA GLU A 571 22.46 -7.26 28.53
C GLU A 571 21.66 -7.06 27.23
N GLN A 572 22.33 -6.62 26.16
CA GLN A 572 21.72 -6.45 24.84
C GLN A 572 21.30 -7.81 24.24
N ALA A 573 22.18 -8.82 24.31
CA ALA A 573 21.87 -10.15 23.81
C ALA A 573 20.69 -10.80 24.57
N LEU A 574 20.63 -10.61 25.88
CA LEU A 574 19.52 -11.08 26.71
C LEU A 574 18.21 -10.35 26.40
N ALA A 575 18.25 -9.03 26.17
CA ALA A 575 17.08 -8.24 25.79
C ALA A 575 16.52 -8.66 24.41
N GLN A 576 17.37 -8.97 23.44
CA GLN A 576 16.95 -9.47 22.12
C GLN A 576 16.36 -10.89 22.17
N LEU A 577 16.85 -11.71 23.10
CA LEU A 577 16.40 -13.09 23.31
C LEU A 577 15.32 -13.21 24.40
N GLU A 578 14.80 -12.09 24.90
CA GLU A 578 13.81 -12.06 25.99
C GLU A 578 12.57 -12.88 25.61
N GLY A 579 12.28 -13.94 26.37
CA GLY A 579 11.12 -14.79 26.10
C GLY A 579 11.24 -15.70 24.88
N TRP A 580 12.43 -15.86 24.30
CA TRP A 580 12.71 -16.94 23.36
C TRP A 580 12.83 -18.28 24.11
N ALA A 581 12.21 -19.35 23.60
CA ALA A 581 12.27 -20.66 24.22
C ALA A 581 13.34 -21.53 23.55
N ALA A 582 14.46 -21.78 24.23
CA ALA A 582 15.58 -22.56 23.70
C ALA A 582 16.03 -23.69 24.64
N PRO A 583 16.61 -24.79 24.12
CA PRO A 583 17.22 -25.84 24.92
C PRO A 583 18.21 -25.30 25.96
N VAL A 584 18.17 -25.84 27.19
CA VAL A 584 19.07 -25.43 28.29
C VAL A 584 20.54 -25.41 27.84
N ALA A 585 20.97 -26.44 27.11
CA ALA A 585 22.36 -26.55 26.66
C ALA A 585 22.74 -25.56 25.52
N ALA A 586 21.76 -24.94 24.86
CA ALA A 586 22.02 -24.01 23.75
C ALA A 586 22.22 -22.57 24.22
N TRP A 587 21.70 -22.17 25.39
CA TRP A 587 21.75 -20.77 25.86
C TRP A 587 23.16 -20.19 25.92
N GLU A 588 24.08 -20.84 26.64
CA GLU A 588 25.41 -20.26 26.85
C GLU A 588 26.28 -20.34 25.58
N GLN A 589 26.48 -21.53 25.04
CA GLN A 589 27.43 -21.77 23.94
C GLN A 589 26.82 -21.54 22.54
N GLY A 590 25.51 -21.67 22.40
CA GLY A 590 24.82 -21.60 21.12
C GLY A 590 24.18 -20.23 20.83
N LEU A 591 23.80 -19.48 21.87
CA LEU A 591 23.08 -18.21 21.71
C LEU A 591 23.90 -17.02 22.23
N LEU A 592 24.37 -17.05 23.47
CA LEU A 592 25.01 -15.91 24.12
C LEU A 592 26.48 -15.73 23.69
N ALA A 593 27.29 -16.79 23.71
CA ALA A 593 28.71 -16.72 23.34
C ALA A 593 28.95 -16.32 21.87
N GLY A 594 27.95 -16.45 21.00
CA GLY A 594 28.03 -15.98 19.61
C GLY A 594 27.78 -14.48 19.45
N ARG A 595 27.07 -13.85 20.40
CA ARG A 595 26.65 -12.43 20.37
C ARG A 595 27.51 -11.53 21.26
N CYS A 596 28.20 -12.12 22.24
CA CYS A 596 28.98 -11.40 23.24
C CYS A 596 30.46 -11.80 23.18
N GLU A 597 31.36 -10.83 23.02
CA GLU A 597 32.81 -11.08 22.91
C GLU A 597 33.41 -11.70 24.20
N ASP A 598 33.06 -11.14 25.36
CA ASP A 598 33.55 -11.55 26.68
C ASP A 598 32.49 -12.30 27.52
N TYR A 599 31.76 -13.24 26.91
CA TYR A 599 30.77 -14.03 27.64
C TYR A 599 31.42 -14.90 28.73
N SER A 600 30.94 -14.78 29.97
CA SER A 600 31.30 -15.70 31.06
C SER A 600 30.05 -16.22 31.80
N PRO A 601 30.00 -17.51 32.16
CA PRO A 601 28.90 -18.07 32.95
C PRO A 601 28.68 -17.37 34.30
N GLN A 602 29.74 -16.80 34.89
CA GLN A 602 29.70 -16.07 36.15
C GLN A 602 28.90 -14.77 36.02
N ARG A 603 29.14 -13.98 34.96
CA ARG A 603 28.38 -12.74 34.71
C ARG A 603 26.90 -13.02 34.51
N LEU A 604 26.57 -14.12 33.85
CA LEU A 604 25.17 -14.54 33.71
C LEU A 604 24.54 -14.85 35.09
N ASP A 605 25.23 -15.59 35.95
CA ASP A 605 24.73 -15.87 37.31
C ASP A 605 24.60 -14.59 38.15
N GLU A 606 25.53 -13.64 38.03
CA GLU A 606 25.47 -12.33 38.71
C GLU A 606 24.19 -11.56 38.33
N GLN A 607 23.78 -11.60 37.06
CA GLN A 607 22.53 -10.98 36.58
C GLN A 607 21.26 -11.67 37.10
N PHE A 608 21.30 -12.98 37.39
CA PHE A 608 20.19 -13.65 38.07
C PHE A 608 20.16 -13.33 39.57
N LEU A 609 21.33 -13.30 40.21
CA LEU A 609 21.48 -13.03 41.64
C LEU A 609 21.17 -11.58 42.02
N SER A 610 21.34 -10.63 41.09
CA SER A 610 20.91 -9.22 41.26
C SER A 610 19.39 -9.07 41.34
N GLY A 611 18.64 -10.10 40.92
CA GLY A 611 17.19 -10.09 40.84
C GLY A 611 16.63 -9.54 39.51
N PHE A 612 17.49 -9.07 38.60
CA PHE A 612 17.06 -8.52 37.32
C PHE A 612 16.45 -9.60 36.40
N LEU A 613 17.07 -10.79 36.37
CA LEU A 613 16.62 -11.89 35.51
C LEU A 613 15.95 -13.01 36.29
N THR A 614 15.12 -13.75 35.56
CA THR A 614 14.60 -15.06 35.96
C THR A 614 14.43 -15.94 34.73
N TRP A 615 14.47 -17.25 34.92
CA TRP A 615 14.24 -18.21 33.86
C TRP A 615 13.02 -19.05 34.21
N PHE A 616 12.29 -19.50 33.19
CA PHE A 616 11.17 -20.41 33.41
C PHE A 616 11.03 -21.40 32.25
N ARG A 617 10.18 -22.39 32.47
CA ARG A 617 9.86 -23.43 31.50
C ARG A 617 8.50 -23.09 30.85
N PRO A 618 8.45 -22.84 29.52
CA PRO A 618 7.19 -22.60 28.83
C PRO A 618 6.20 -23.77 28.90
N SER A 619 4.95 -23.51 29.29
CA SER A 619 3.89 -24.53 29.45
C SER A 619 3.52 -25.26 28.14
N ASN A 620 3.68 -24.60 26.99
CA ASN A 620 3.24 -25.11 25.68
C ASN A 620 4.29 -25.97 24.96
N ALA A 621 5.52 -26.06 25.49
CA ALA A 621 6.57 -26.82 24.85
C ALA A 621 6.48 -28.30 25.26
N GLY A 622 5.83 -29.16 24.48
CA GLY A 622 5.87 -30.62 24.63
C GLY A 622 5.32 -31.15 25.96
N GLN A 623 4.01 -31.42 26.00
CA GLN A 623 3.38 -32.19 27.08
C GLN A 623 3.99 -33.60 27.10
N GLY A 624 4.68 -33.97 28.19
CA GLY A 624 5.14 -35.35 28.42
C GLY A 624 6.60 -35.55 28.85
N ALA A 625 7.43 -34.52 28.92
CA ALA A 625 8.80 -34.67 29.41
C ALA A 625 8.82 -34.91 30.94
N GLN A 626 9.09 -36.14 31.37
CA GLN A 626 9.16 -36.52 32.79
C GLN A 626 10.50 -36.15 33.45
N GLN A 627 11.53 -35.80 32.66
CA GLN A 627 12.88 -35.51 33.16
C GLN A 627 13.54 -34.34 32.42
N LEU A 628 14.40 -33.61 33.14
CA LEU A 628 15.23 -32.54 32.59
C LEU A 628 16.38 -33.14 31.77
N VAL A 629 16.45 -32.75 30.50
CA VAL A 629 17.53 -33.12 29.56
C VAL A 629 18.14 -31.87 28.95
N ALA A 630 19.31 -32.01 28.30
CA ALA A 630 19.98 -30.90 27.62
C ALA A 630 19.09 -30.19 26.58
N ALA A 631 18.14 -30.93 25.99
CA ALA A 631 17.17 -30.44 25.01
C ALA A 631 15.94 -29.74 25.62
N THR A 632 15.77 -29.74 26.95
CA THR A 632 14.59 -29.15 27.60
C THR A 632 14.56 -27.64 27.36
N PRO A 633 13.47 -27.09 26.80
CA PRO A 633 13.43 -25.68 26.42
C PRO A 633 13.08 -24.78 27.60
N ILE A 634 13.88 -23.75 27.84
CA ILE A 634 13.65 -22.72 28.87
C ILE A 634 13.69 -21.33 28.21
N ALA A 635 13.06 -20.36 28.83
CA ALA A 635 13.09 -18.96 28.44
C ALA A 635 13.72 -18.13 29.57
N ILE A 636 14.48 -17.09 29.20
CA ILE A 636 15.04 -16.08 30.13
C ILE A 636 14.30 -14.77 29.89
N VAL A 637 13.87 -14.12 30.97
CA VAL A 637 13.11 -12.86 30.92
C VAL A 637 13.53 -11.94 32.07
N ALA A 638 13.23 -10.65 31.95
CA ALA A 638 13.31 -9.75 33.08
C ALA A 638 12.30 -10.18 34.15
N ARG A 639 12.70 -10.19 35.42
CA ARG A 639 11.87 -10.70 36.52
C ARG A 639 10.55 -9.96 36.64
N GLU A 640 10.57 -8.63 36.48
CA GLU A 640 9.38 -7.77 36.49
C GLU A 640 8.39 -8.10 35.36
N ARG A 641 8.89 -8.62 34.23
CA ARG A 641 8.09 -8.97 33.05
C ARG A 641 7.61 -10.42 33.08
N LEU A 642 8.04 -11.24 34.04
CA LEU A 642 7.67 -12.65 34.16
C LEU A 642 6.14 -12.90 34.10
N PRO A 643 5.27 -12.11 34.76
CA PRO A 643 3.83 -12.33 34.69
C PRO A 643 3.25 -12.21 33.26
N ALA A 644 3.78 -11.29 32.44
CA ALA A 644 3.38 -11.15 31.04
C ALA A 644 3.68 -12.41 30.24
N TRP A 645 4.82 -13.06 30.50
CA TRP A 645 5.30 -14.25 29.79
C TRP A 645 4.67 -15.57 30.25
N GLN A 646 4.18 -15.66 31.49
CA GLN A 646 3.58 -16.87 32.08
C GLN A 646 2.06 -16.99 31.95
N SER A 647 1.42 -16.12 31.17
CA SER A 647 -0.03 -16.05 31.07
C SER A 647 -0.61 -17.23 30.26
N GLY A 648 -1.10 -18.22 31.01
CA GLY A 648 -1.81 -19.42 30.57
C GLY A 648 -2.24 -20.25 31.78
N ASP A 649 -3.11 -21.24 31.58
CA ASP A 649 -3.50 -22.14 32.66
C ASP A 649 -2.28 -22.91 33.19
N PRO A 650 -2.16 -23.13 34.51
CA PRO A 650 -1.11 -23.98 35.05
C PRO A 650 -1.20 -25.36 34.39
N PRO A 651 -0.06 -26.03 34.10
CA PRO A 651 -0.06 -27.33 33.47
C PRO A 651 -0.96 -28.29 34.26
N ALA A 652 -1.86 -29.00 33.56
CA ALA A 652 -2.78 -29.96 34.15
C ALA A 652 -2.03 -30.89 35.12
N SER A 653 -2.57 -31.08 36.33
CA SER A 653 -1.96 -31.81 37.43
C SER A 653 -1.75 -33.30 37.09
N ALA A 654 -0.71 -33.62 36.32
CA ALA A 654 -0.18 -34.97 36.26
C ALA A 654 0.43 -35.31 37.62
N ALA A 655 0.22 -36.53 38.12
CA ALA A 655 0.79 -36.99 39.39
C ALA A 655 2.33 -36.77 39.40
N LEU A 656 2.84 -36.08 40.42
CA LEU A 656 4.28 -35.89 40.64
C LEU A 656 4.88 -37.17 41.23
N GLY A 657 6.15 -37.45 40.95
CA GLY A 657 6.88 -38.47 41.70
C GLY A 657 6.99 -38.10 43.18
N GLY A 658 7.01 -39.10 44.08
CA GLY A 658 7.00 -38.84 45.53
C GLY A 658 8.18 -37.99 46.04
N MET A 659 9.33 -38.00 45.35
CA MET A 659 10.45 -37.08 45.66
C MET A 659 10.13 -35.64 45.23
N ALA A 660 9.63 -35.46 44.01
CA ALA A 660 9.24 -34.15 43.47
C ALA A 660 8.11 -33.52 44.28
N GLU A 661 7.12 -34.31 44.72
CA GLU A 661 6.00 -33.83 45.53
C GLU A 661 6.47 -33.31 46.90
N ARG A 662 7.39 -34.01 47.58
CA ARG A 662 7.94 -33.55 48.87
C ARG A 662 8.71 -32.23 48.73
N ILE A 663 9.47 -32.07 47.64
CA ILE A 663 10.20 -30.82 47.36
C ILE A 663 9.22 -29.70 47.03
N TRP A 664 8.20 -29.98 46.23
CA TRP A 664 7.14 -29.03 45.89
C TRP A 664 6.41 -28.52 47.14
N GLN A 665 5.99 -29.41 48.03
CA GLN A 665 5.35 -29.05 49.31
C GLN A 665 6.28 -28.23 50.21
N ALA A 666 7.58 -28.55 50.25
CA ALA A 666 8.55 -27.76 50.99
C ALA A 666 8.62 -26.32 50.46
N LEU A 667 8.77 -26.13 49.14
CA LEU A 667 8.82 -24.82 48.50
C LEU A 667 7.52 -24.02 48.70
N GLN A 668 6.35 -24.67 48.58
CA GLN A 668 5.06 -24.01 48.80
C GLN A 668 4.88 -23.52 50.24
N SER A 669 5.36 -24.30 51.22
CA SER A 669 5.14 -24.01 52.64
C SER A 669 6.24 -23.18 53.30
N GLY A 670 7.37 -22.90 52.64
CA GLY A 670 8.38 -21.99 53.23
C GLY A 670 9.19 -21.19 52.23
N GLY A 671 8.64 -20.96 51.04
CA GLY A 671 9.17 -20.03 50.07
C GLY A 671 10.51 -20.46 49.45
N ALA A 672 11.26 -19.46 48.96
CA ALA A 672 12.50 -19.68 48.25
C ALA A 672 13.62 -20.19 49.19
N MET A 673 14.23 -21.33 48.87
CA MET A 673 15.20 -22.02 49.75
C MET A 673 16.47 -22.40 49.00
N PHE A 674 17.61 -22.40 49.69
CA PHE A 674 18.85 -22.93 49.11
C PHE A 674 18.80 -24.47 49.07
N THR A 675 19.63 -25.07 48.22
CA THR A 675 19.73 -26.53 48.08
C THR A 675 20.01 -27.21 49.43
N VAL A 676 20.82 -26.61 50.30
CA VAL A 676 21.16 -27.15 51.63
C VAL A 676 19.93 -27.18 52.55
N ASP A 677 19.11 -26.13 52.52
CA ASP A 677 17.88 -26.04 53.30
C ASP A 677 16.84 -27.07 52.82
N LEU A 678 16.76 -27.29 51.50
CA LEU A 678 15.89 -28.32 50.92
C LEU A 678 16.31 -29.73 51.33
N VAL A 679 17.61 -30.04 51.36
CA VAL A 679 18.11 -31.33 51.89
C VAL A 679 17.65 -31.51 53.34
N HIS A 680 17.85 -30.49 54.19
CA HIS A 680 17.47 -30.57 55.60
C HIS A 680 15.96 -30.73 55.80
N ARG A 681 15.15 -29.96 55.05
CA ARG A 681 13.69 -29.93 55.20
C ARG A 681 13.00 -31.16 54.62
N THR A 682 13.50 -31.70 53.52
CA THR A 682 12.92 -32.88 52.86
C THR A 682 13.51 -34.19 53.37
N GLY A 683 14.68 -34.19 54.00
CA GLY A 683 15.41 -35.39 54.40
C GLY A 683 15.87 -36.28 53.23
N LEU A 684 15.86 -35.76 52.00
CA LEU A 684 16.34 -36.45 50.81
C LEU A 684 17.87 -36.36 50.71
N ILE A 685 18.52 -37.41 50.23
CA ILE A 685 19.95 -37.32 49.89
C ILE A 685 20.14 -36.46 48.62
N GLN A 686 21.32 -35.87 48.44
CA GLN A 686 21.62 -34.95 47.34
C GLN A 686 21.20 -35.48 45.96
N THR A 687 21.43 -36.75 45.65
CA THR A 687 21.05 -37.35 44.36
C THR A 687 19.54 -37.48 44.18
N GLN A 688 18.79 -37.77 45.25
CA GLN A 688 17.32 -37.80 45.23
C GLN A 688 16.74 -36.40 45.06
N LEU A 689 17.34 -35.40 45.72
CA LEU A 689 16.96 -34.01 45.57
C LEU A 689 17.20 -33.54 44.12
N GLU A 690 18.35 -33.86 43.53
CA GLU A 690 18.64 -33.55 42.12
C GLU A 690 17.62 -34.16 41.16
N GLN A 691 17.21 -35.41 41.38
CA GLN A 691 16.19 -36.08 40.56
C GLN A 691 14.81 -35.42 40.69
N GLY A 692 14.40 -35.10 41.92
CA GLY A 692 13.11 -34.45 42.15
C GLY A 692 13.05 -33.02 41.61
N ILE A 693 14.12 -32.23 41.77
CA ILE A 693 14.23 -30.90 41.17
C ILE A 693 14.23 -31.00 39.64
N ALA A 694 14.96 -31.94 39.05
CA ALA A 694 14.96 -32.16 37.60
C ALA A 694 13.55 -32.45 37.05
N GLU A 695 12.75 -33.25 37.76
CA GLU A 695 11.34 -33.49 37.42
C GLU A 695 10.50 -32.20 37.51
N LEU A 696 10.65 -31.44 38.60
CA LEU A 696 9.91 -30.18 38.80
C LEU A 696 10.26 -29.12 37.73
N VAL A 697 11.53 -29.01 37.36
CA VAL A 697 11.99 -28.11 36.28
C VAL A 697 11.44 -28.56 34.93
N ALA A 698 11.46 -29.86 34.64
CA ALA A 698 10.94 -30.41 33.39
C ALA A 698 9.44 -30.08 33.20
N ARG A 699 8.69 -30.07 34.32
CA ARG A 699 7.27 -29.69 34.37
C ARG A 699 7.01 -28.19 34.50
N GLY A 700 8.05 -27.39 34.69
CA GLY A 700 7.96 -25.94 34.82
C GLY A 700 7.35 -25.43 36.12
N LEU A 701 7.42 -26.24 37.18
CA LEU A 701 6.88 -25.89 38.48
C LEU A 701 7.87 -25.12 39.36
N VAL A 702 9.17 -25.12 39.05
CA VAL A 702 10.19 -24.43 39.85
C VAL A 702 11.13 -23.60 38.99
N THR A 703 11.66 -22.53 39.58
CA THR A 703 12.73 -21.69 39.03
C THR A 703 13.84 -21.49 40.08
N ALA A 704 14.97 -20.89 39.66
CA ALA A 704 16.07 -20.54 40.55
C ALA A 704 16.64 -19.16 40.27
N ASP A 705 17.19 -18.51 41.30
CA ASP A 705 17.87 -17.22 41.24
C ASP A 705 19.30 -17.31 40.65
N ALA A 706 19.59 -18.34 39.84
CA ALA A 706 20.85 -18.54 39.13
C ALA A 706 20.65 -19.51 37.95
N PHE A 707 21.56 -19.46 36.97
CA PHE A 707 21.58 -20.41 35.86
C PHE A 707 22.46 -21.63 36.17
N SER A 708 23.41 -21.49 37.10
CA SER A 708 24.29 -22.58 37.55
C SER A 708 23.59 -23.90 37.94
N PRO A 709 22.40 -23.91 38.57
CA PRO A 709 21.76 -25.17 38.93
C PRO A 709 21.30 -25.97 37.72
N LEU A 710 20.81 -25.29 36.67
CA LEU A 710 20.48 -25.92 35.40
C LEU A 710 21.73 -26.51 34.73
N ARG A 711 22.83 -25.75 34.70
CA ARG A 711 24.13 -26.25 34.18
C ARG A 711 24.61 -27.49 34.92
N TRP A 712 24.34 -27.60 36.21
CA TRP A 712 24.71 -28.77 37.00
C TRP A 712 23.80 -29.96 36.69
N LEU A 713 22.49 -29.75 36.65
CA LEU A 713 21.51 -30.83 36.46
C LEU A 713 21.66 -31.54 35.11
N ILE A 714 21.97 -30.81 34.02
CA ILE A 714 22.13 -31.39 32.68
C ILE A 714 23.48 -32.11 32.46
N ARG A 715 24.42 -32.05 33.40
CA ARG A 715 25.73 -32.71 33.26
C ARG A 715 25.64 -34.22 33.39
N PRO A 716 26.37 -35.00 32.57
CA PRO A 716 26.50 -36.43 32.75
C PRO A 716 27.07 -36.80 34.12
N GLU A 717 26.53 -37.87 34.72
CA GLU A 717 26.90 -38.34 36.07
C GLU A 717 28.40 -38.68 36.20
N ALA A 718 29.01 -39.21 35.14
CA ALA A 718 30.45 -39.49 35.09
C ALA A 718 31.31 -38.22 35.27
N GLU A 719 30.89 -37.10 34.68
CA GLU A 719 31.57 -35.81 34.80
C GLU A 719 31.36 -35.18 36.17
N LYS A 720 30.14 -35.27 36.72
CA LYS A 720 29.83 -34.82 38.09
C LYS A 720 30.78 -35.49 39.10
N ARG A 721 30.93 -36.82 39.01
CA ARG A 721 31.84 -37.60 39.87
C ARG A 721 33.30 -37.20 39.69
N ARG A 722 33.76 -36.95 38.45
CA ARG A 722 35.13 -36.49 38.18
C ARG A 722 35.41 -35.12 38.81
N LYS A 723 34.47 -34.18 38.67
CA LYS A 723 34.57 -32.82 39.23
C LYS A 723 34.55 -32.84 40.77
N GLN A 724 33.67 -33.63 41.38
CA GLN A 724 33.61 -33.85 42.83
C GLN A 724 34.90 -34.48 43.39
N ARG A 725 35.50 -35.46 42.68
CA ARG A 725 36.79 -36.06 43.06
C ARG A 725 37.95 -35.06 42.96
N GLY A 726 37.94 -34.16 41.97
CA GLY A 726 38.94 -33.11 41.82
C GLY A 726 38.88 -32.05 42.92
N LEU A 727 37.67 -31.66 43.36
CA LEU A 727 37.45 -30.74 44.47
C LEU A 727 37.95 -31.31 45.81
N ARG A 728 37.71 -32.60 46.07
CA ARG A 728 38.19 -33.29 47.29
C ARG A 728 39.72 -33.38 47.41
N ARG A 729 40.45 -33.34 46.29
CA ARG A 729 41.94 -33.37 46.30
C ARG A 729 42.59 -32.03 46.60
N ARG A 730 41.86 -30.90 46.51
CA ARG A 730 42.40 -29.54 46.67
C ARG A 730 42.18 -28.91 48.06
N GLY A 731 41.66 -29.65 49.04
CA GLY A 731 41.68 -29.28 50.47
C GLY A 731 40.88 -28.04 50.90
N GLY A 732 40.21 -27.32 49.99
CA GLY A 732 39.39 -26.15 50.32
C GLY A 732 37.91 -26.48 50.53
N PRO A 733 37.13 -25.60 51.20
CA PRO A 733 35.67 -25.73 51.27
C PRO A 733 35.10 -25.82 49.85
N SER A 734 34.28 -26.84 49.59
CA SER A 734 33.67 -27.05 48.28
C SER A 734 32.72 -25.89 47.99
N ALA A 735 32.99 -25.09 46.96
CA ALA A 735 32.03 -24.12 46.47
C ALA A 735 30.68 -24.82 46.16
N PRO A 736 29.53 -24.17 46.42
CA PRO A 736 28.22 -24.77 46.15
C PRO A 736 28.11 -25.16 44.67
N THR A 737 27.74 -26.41 44.38
CA THR A 737 27.56 -26.90 43.00
C THR A 737 26.30 -26.36 42.34
N MET A 738 25.32 -25.92 43.13
CA MET A 738 24.13 -25.19 42.71
C MET A 738 24.06 -23.89 43.53
N LEU A 739 24.31 -22.76 42.87
CA LEU A 739 24.18 -21.43 43.48
C LEU A 739 22.72 -20.96 43.42
N GLY A 740 22.35 -20.04 44.30
CA GLY A 740 21.02 -19.45 44.33
C GLY A 740 19.96 -20.28 45.06
N ARG A 741 18.77 -19.69 45.20
CA ARG A 741 17.62 -20.29 45.86
C ARG A 741 16.67 -20.87 44.82
N TRP A 742 16.05 -21.99 45.14
CA TRP A 742 14.94 -22.56 44.40
C TRP A 742 13.63 -21.95 44.90
N SER A 743 12.73 -21.64 43.98
CA SER A 743 11.40 -21.12 44.29
C SER A 743 10.35 -21.83 43.44
N ALA A 744 9.12 -21.88 43.96
CA ALA A 744 7.97 -22.30 43.17
C ALA A 744 7.74 -21.28 42.05
N ALA A 745 7.54 -21.77 40.82
CA ALA A 745 7.06 -20.97 39.71
C ALA A 745 5.57 -20.69 39.96
N SER A 746 5.30 -19.64 40.71
CA SER A 746 3.92 -19.18 40.89
C SER A 746 3.51 -18.43 39.62
N PRO A 747 2.37 -18.76 38.98
CA PRO A 747 1.74 -17.79 38.10
C PRO A 747 1.52 -16.55 38.95
N GLY A 748 2.02 -15.41 38.50
CA GLY A 748 1.99 -14.18 39.28
C GLY A 748 0.57 -13.91 39.75
N ALA A 749 0.31 -14.09 41.05
CA ALA A 749 -0.80 -13.43 41.69
C ALA A 749 -0.41 -11.96 41.69
N ALA A 750 -0.78 -11.24 40.63
CA ALA A 750 -0.78 -9.80 40.66
C ALA A 750 -1.52 -9.40 41.94
N GLY A 751 -0.92 -8.54 42.75
CA GLY A 751 -1.68 -7.84 43.78
C GLY A 751 -2.90 -7.18 43.09
N PRO A 752 -4.03 -7.01 43.79
CA PRO A 752 -5.29 -6.55 43.19
C PRO A 752 -5.25 -5.18 42.48
N ASP A 753 -4.09 -4.52 42.32
CA ASP A 753 -3.97 -3.11 41.93
C ASP A 753 -3.02 -2.77 40.75
N GLU A 754 -2.30 -3.70 40.11
CA GLU A 754 -1.16 -3.30 39.25
C GLU A 754 -1.36 -3.24 37.71
N SER A 755 -2.53 -3.54 37.16
CA SER A 755 -2.94 -2.97 35.86
C SER A 755 -4.43 -3.23 35.64
N LEU A 756 -5.18 -2.19 35.24
CA LEU A 756 -6.59 -2.35 34.87
C LEU A 756 -6.78 -3.26 33.63
N PHE A 757 -5.71 -3.57 32.88
CA PHE A 757 -5.74 -4.32 31.62
C PHE A 757 -4.50 -5.25 31.42
N PRO A 758 -4.41 -6.39 32.13
CA PRO A 758 -3.24 -7.29 32.08
C PRO A 758 -2.94 -7.87 30.68
N GLU A 759 -3.95 -8.02 29.82
CA GLU A 759 -3.78 -8.48 28.44
C GLU A 759 -3.05 -7.44 27.58
N GLN A 760 -3.29 -6.15 27.81
CA GLN A 760 -2.59 -5.07 27.09
C GLN A 760 -1.13 -5.00 27.49
N ALA A 761 -0.82 -5.15 28.79
CA ALA A 761 0.55 -5.20 29.28
C ALA A 761 1.32 -6.39 28.68
N ARG A 762 0.68 -7.57 28.58
CA ARG A 762 1.26 -8.73 27.87
C ARG A 762 1.57 -8.40 26.42
N MET A 763 0.63 -7.78 25.72
CA MET A 763 0.77 -7.47 24.30
C MET A 763 1.92 -6.47 24.06
N ALA A 764 2.04 -5.45 24.92
CA ALA A 764 3.15 -4.50 24.90
C ALA A 764 4.51 -5.22 25.00
N VAL A 765 4.67 -6.08 26.01
CA VAL A 765 5.91 -6.85 26.22
C VAL A 765 6.21 -7.76 25.03
N ALA A 766 5.20 -8.45 24.49
CA ALA A 766 5.38 -9.34 23.34
C ALA A 766 5.79 -8.57 22.07
N CYS A 767 5.11 -7.47 21.75
CA CYS A 767 5.45 -6.62 20.60
C CYS A 767 6.84 -5.99 20.74
N GLU A 768 7.19 -5.47 21.92
CA GLU A 768 8.55 -4.96 22.21
C GLU A 768 9.62 -6.04 22.00
N ALA A 769 9.41 -7.24 22.55
CA ALA A 769 10.37 -8.33 22.44
C ALA A 769 10.58 -8.76 20.98
N LEU A 770 9.50 -8.83 20.19
CA LEU A 770 9.57 -9.15 18.77
C LEU A 770 10.30 -8.06 17.96
N LEU A 771 10.02 -6.78 18.22
CA LEU A 771 10.68 -5.67 17.54
C LEU A 771 12.17 -5.61 17.90
N ARG A 772 12.54 -5.81 19.18
CA ARG A 772 13.95 -5.89 19.60
C ARG A 772 14.67 -7.07 18.99
N ARG A 773 13.99 -8.20 18.80
CA ARG A 773 14.58 -9.41 18.20
C ARG A 773 14.75 -9.29 16.70
N TYR A 774 13.71 -8.86 16.00
CA TYR A 774 13.67 -8.95 14.54
C TYR A 774 13.87 -7.62 13.83
N GLY A 775 13.69 -6.47 14.50
CA GLY A 775 13.69 -5.14 13.90
C GLY A 775 12.47 -4.87 13.01
N VAL A 776 12.16 -5.79 12.10
CA VAL A 776 10.97 -5.86 11.26
C VAL A 776 10.17 -7.12 11.59
N VAL A 777 8.90 -6.96 11.95
CA VAL A 777 8.03 -8.06 12.38
C VAL A 777 6.90 -8.26 11.38
N PHE A 778 6.72 -9.52 10.95
CA PHE A 778 5.66 -9.98 10.08
C PHE A 778 5.34 -11.44 10.37
N ARG A 779 4.21 -11.95 9.87
CA ARG A 779 3.69 -13.28 10.26
C ARG A 779 4.71 -14.42 10.13
N ALA A 780 5.57 -14.40 9.10
CA ALA A 780 6.49 -15.51 8.85
C ALA A 780 7.62 -15.62 9.88
N VAL A 781 8.13 -14.50 10.44
CA VAL A 781 9.19 -14.57 11.48
C VAL A 781 8.69 -15.24 12.77
N LEU A 782 7.38 -15.28 12.98
CA LEU A 782 6.76 -15.89 14.17
C LEU A 782 6.62 -17.40 14.09
N GLU A 783 6.94 -18.06 12.98
CA GLU A 783 6.70 -19.50 12.82
C GLU A 783 7.39 -20.35 13.90
N ARG A 784 8.52 -19.87 14.44
CA ARG A 784 9.28 -20.56 15.49
C ARG A 784 9.03 -20.00 16.90
N GLU A 785 8.20 -18.97 17.01
CA GLU A 785 7.84 -18.35 18.28
C GLU A 785 6.76 -19.14 19.02
N SER A 786 7.17 -19.85 20.07
CA SER A 786 6.24 -20.72 20.83
C SER A 786 5.44 -20.00 21.93
N LEU A 787 5.89 -18.81 22.34
CA LEU A 787 5.31 -18.05 23.45
C LEU A 787 4.46 -16.85 23.01
N MET A 788 4.41 -16.58 21.70
CA MET A 788 3.74 -15.40 21.17
C MET A 788 2.22 -15.55 21.12
N PRO A 789 1.46 -14.47 21.42
CA PRO A 789 0.04 -14.42 21.12
C PRO A 789 -0.24 -14.65 19.63
N PRO A 790 -1.46 -15.04 19.24
CA PRO A 790 -1.84 -15.17 17.85
C PRO A 790 -1.58 -13.87 17.06
N TRP A 791 -1.06 -14.00 15.82
CA TRP A 791 -0.72 -12.84 14.97
C TRP A 791 -1.84 -11.79 14.88
N ARG A 792 -3.11 -12.20 14.85
CA ARG A 792 -4.27 -11.29 14.83
C ARG A 792 -4.30 -10.32 16.02
N GLN A 793 -3.87 -10.74 17.20
CA GLN A 793 -3.82 -9.88 18.39
C GLN A 793 -2.61 -8.96 18.35
N LEU A 794 -1.44 -9.48 17.95
CA LEU A 794 -0.21 -8.69 17.75
C LEU A 794 -0.41 -7.59 16.70
N LEU A 795 -1.04 -7.91 15.58
CA LEU A 795 -1.34 -6.98 14.48
C LEU A 795 -2.15 -5.76 14.96
N ARG A 796 -3.18 -5.99 15.80
CA ARG A 796 -4.00 -4.90 16.36
C ARG A 796 -3.17 -3.96 17.23
N TYR A 797 -2.22 -4.50 17.98
CA TYR A 797 -1.36 -3.71 18.84
C TYR A 797 -0.28 -2.96 18.05
N PHE A 798 0.29 -3.59 17.02
CA PHE A 798 1.22 -2.93 16.11
C PHE A 798 0.60 -1.73 15.38
N ARG A 799 -0.66 -1.84 14.92
CA ARG A 799 -1.40 -0.69 14.35
C ARG A 799 -1.54 0.47 15.36
N ARG A 800 -1.86 0.17 16.63
CA ARG A 800 -1.89 1.20 17.69
C ARG A 800 -0.52 1.80 17.98
N MET A 801 0.57 1.05 17.82
CA MET A 801 1.92 1.58 17.94
C MET A 801 2.25 2.49 16.75
N GLU A 802 1.77 2.14 15.55
CA GLU A 802 1.91 2.96 14.35
C GLU A 802 1.11 4.26 14.44
N ASP A 803 -0.14 4.22 14.91
CA ASP A 803 -0.97 5.41 15.15
C ASP A 803 -0.30 6.41 16.11
N ARG A 804 0.51 5.89 17.05
CA ARG A 804 1.30 6.67 18.01
C ARG A 804 2.67 7.12 17.47
N GLY A 805 3.05 6.67 16.27
CA GLY A 805 4.35 6.96 15.64
C GLY A 805 5.53 6.20 16.26
N GLU A 806 5.29 5.15 17.04
CA GLU A 806 6.35 4.32 17.67
C GLU A 806 7.00 3.35 16.67
N VAL A 807 6.24 2.91 15.66
CA VAL A 807 6.68 2.00 14.58
C VAL A 807 6.16 2.49 13.24
N HIS A 808 6.74 1.98 12.17
CA HIS A 808 6.25 2.19 10.80
C HIS A 808 5.65 0.90 10.26
N GLY A 809 4.40 0.95 9.79
CA GLY A 809 3.80 -0.09 8.97
C GLY A 809 4.22 0.06 7.51
N GLY A 810 4.25 -1.06 6.80
CA GLY A 810 4.52 -1.08 5.36
C GLY A 810 5.04 -2.43 4.86
N ARG A 811 5.64 -2.41 3.67
CA ARG A 811 6.34 -3.58 3.09
C ARG A 811 7.84 -3.37 3.14
N PHE A 812 8.51 -4.03 4.06
CA PHE A 812 9.96 -3.92 4.25
C PHE A 812 10.73 -5.10 3.65
N VAL A 813 10.15 -6.30 3.62
CA VAL A 813 10.76 -7.54 3.10
C VAL A 813 9.88 -8.13 2.00
N ASP A 814 10.48 -8.48 0.88
CA ASP A 814 9.79 -8.96 -0.32
C ASP A 814 9.43 -10.45 -0.21
N GLY A 815 8.39 -10.87 -0.94
CA GLY A 815 7.95 -12.27 -1.00
C GLY A 815 7.03 -12.73 0.14
N PHE A 816 6.60 -11.83 1.04
CA PHE A 816 5.67 -12.13 2.13
C PHE A 816 4.40 -11.27 2.06
N SER A 817 3.25 -11.92 2.23
CA SER A 817 1.95 -11.25 2.28
C SER A 817 1.60 -10.77 3.69
N GLY A 818 0.79 -9.71 3.75
CA GLY A 818 0.34 -9.07 5.00
C GLY A 818 1.19 -7.87 5.42
N GLU A 819 0.69 -7.12 6.40
CA GLU A 819 1.37 -5.98 7.01
C GLU A 819 2.66 -6.39 7.72
N GLN A 820 3.66 -5.51 7.64
CA GLN A 820 4.94 -5.65 8.33
C GLN A 820 5.18 -4.36 9.12
N PHE A 821 5.79 -4.48 10.30
CA PHE A 821 6.04 -3.35 11.19
C PHE A 821 7.51 -3.29 11.55
N ALA A 822 8.10 -2.10 11.47
CA ALA A 822 9.50 -1.89 11.75
C ALA A 822 9.73 -0.76 12.75
N LEU A 823 10.75 -0.90 13.59
CA LEU A 823 11.29 0.23 14.36
C LEU A 823 11.93 1.25 13.39
N PRO A 824 11.80 2.57 13.64
CA PRO A 824 12.40 3.59 12.77
C PRO A 824 13.91 3.40 12.57
N GLU A 825 14.63 3.02 13.62
CA GLU A 825 16.07 2.71 13.58
C GLU A 825 16.40 1.46 12.74
N ALA A 826 15.51 0.45 12.74
CA ALA A 826 15.71 -0.79 11.99
C ALA A 826 15.59 -0.54 10.48
N VAL A 827 14.70 0.36 10.04
CA VAL A 827 14.50 0.67 8.61
C VAL A 827 15.78 1.23 7.98
N GLY A 828 16.49 2.11 8.68
CA GLY A 828 17.73 2.70 8.19
C GLY A 828 18.83 1.65 8.01
N LEU A 829 19.00 0.76 8.98
CA LEU A 829 19.98 -0.33 8.92
C LEU A 829 19.61 -1.38 7.87
N LEU A 830 18.33 -1.73 7.74
CA LEU A 830 17.83 -2.66 6.73
C LEU A 830 18.17 -2.19 5.31
N LYS A 831 17.98 -0.89 5.03
CA LYS A 831 18.31 -0.30 3.73
C LYS A 831 19.80 -0.36 3.40
N ARG A 832 20.69 -0.21 4.40
CA ARG A 832 22.14 -0.35 4.19
C ARG A 832 22.55 -1.76 3.79
N GLN A 833 21.80 -2.77 4.25
CA GLN A 833 22.05 -4.18 3.97
C GLN A 833 21.37 -4.67 2.67
N ALA A 834 20.61 -3.80 2.00
CA ALA A 834 19.89 -4.11 0.75
C ALA A 834 20.84 -4.36 -0.43
N ALA A 835 21.96 -3.64 -0.48
CA ALA A 835 22.99 -3.87 -1.49
C ALA A 835 23.68 -5.23 -1.26
N GLU A 836 24.12 -5.87 -2.35
CA GLU A 836 24.97 -7.05 -2.24
C GLU A 836 26.37 -6.61 -1.74
N PRO A 837 26.95 -7.32 -0.76
CA PRO A 837 28.25 -6.96 -0.23
C PRO A 837 29.35 -7.20 -1.28
N GLU A 838 30.34 -6.31 -1.34
CA GLU A 838 31.49 -6.45 -2.25
C GLU A 838 32.34 -7.70 -1.92
N GLU A 839 32.37 -8.10 -0.64
CA GLU A 839 33.01 -9.33 -0.16
C GLU A 839 31.98 -10.27 0.48
N ARG A 840 32.09 -11.57 0.19
CA ARG A 840 31.22 -12.62 0.74
C ARG A 840 31.35 -12.70 2.27
N ARG A 841 30.23 -12.58 2.99
CA ARG A 841 30.16 -12.68 4.45
C ARG A 841 29.64 -14.05 4.88
N LEU A 842 30.36 -14.69 5.79
CA LEU A 842 30.00 -15.99 6.38
C LEU A 842 29.67 -15.83 7.87
N ALA A 843 28.56 -16.41 8.31
CA ALA A 843 28.15 -16.44 9.71
C ALA A 843 27.68 -17.82 10.13
N VAL A 844 27.94 -18.22 11.38
CA VAL A 844 27.50 -19.50 11.93
C VAL A 844 26.51 -19.25 13.06
N ILE A 845 25.32 -19.83 12.94
CA ILE A 845 24.28 -19.76 13.97
C ILE A 845 23.95 -21.15 14.52
N SER A 846 23.50 -21.21 15.78
CA SER A 846 22.92 -22.43 16.33
C SER A 846 21.59 -22.75 15.66
N ALA A 847 21.25 -24.03 15.48
CA ALA A 847 19.92 -24.41 15.01
C ALA A 847 18.80 -24.03 16.01
N ALA A 848 19.16 -23.80 17.28
CA ALA A 848 18.26 -23.35 18.34
C ALA A 848 18.09 -21.82 18.40
N ASP A 849 18.76 -21.09 17.51
CA ASP A 849 18.70 -19.64 17.39
C ASP A 849 17.38 -19.17 16.75
N PRO A 850 16.80 -18.03 17.18
CA PRO A 850 15.63 -17.45 16.52
C PRO A 850 15.90 -17.08 15.05
N LEU A 851 17.16 -16.85 14.68
CA LEU A 851 17.56 -16.52 13.30
C LEU A 851 17.69 -17.73 12.38
N ASN A 852 17.46 -18.96 12.87
CA ASN A 852 17.31 -20.12 11.99
C ASN A 852 15.94 -20.05 11.28
N LEU A 853 15.91 -19.23 10.23
CA LEU A 853 14.77 -18.89 9.38
C LEU A 853 14.91 -19.47 7.97
N GLY A 854 15.87 -20.38 7.77
CA GLY A 854 16.05 -21.12 6.52
C GLY A 854 14.87 -22.05 6.24
N GLY A 855 14.31 -21.95 5.04
CA GLY A 855 13.07 -22.63 4.66
C GLY A 855 11.80 -21.97 5.21
N ILE A 856 11.91 -20.82 5.89
CA ILE A 856 10.80 -19.97 6.35
C ILE A 856 10.82 -18.67 5.56
N ILE A 857 11.94 -17.95 5.64
CA ILE A 857 12.11 -16.65 5.00
C ILE A 857 12.99 -16.77 3.75
N THR A 858 14.10 -17.48 3.85
CA THR A 858 14.98 -17.74 2.72
C THR A 858 14.77 -19.14 2.17
N ALA A 859 14.99 -19.33 0.87
CA ALA A 859 15.01 -20.67 0.29
C ALA A 859 16.05 -21.56 1.00
N GLY A 860 15.74 -22.86 1.17
CA GLY A 860 16.60 -23.83 1.84
C GLY A 860 15.84 -24.84 2.69
N VAL A 861 16.58 -25.71 3.38
CA VAL A 861 16.00 -26.80 4.20
C VAL A 861 15.78 -26.34 5.64
N LYS A 862 14.55 -26.51 6.15
CA LYS A 862 14.23 -26.28 7.57
C LYS A 862 15.11 -27.16 8.45
N THR A 863 15.89 -26.53 9.33
CA THR A 863 16.83 -27.23 10.22
C THR A 863 16.24 -27.34 11.64
N PRO A 864 16.06 -28.56 12.18
CA PRO A 864 15.52 -28.75 13.53
C PRO A 864 16.40 -28.14 14.62
N ALA A 865 15.79 -27.53 15.64
CA ALA A 865 16.48 -26.94 16.81
C ALA A 865 17.01 -28.01 17.78
N ARG A 866 17.93 -28.86 17.33
CA ARG A 866 18.58 -29.87 18.18
C ARG A 866 19.86 -29.29 18.82
N PRO A 867 20.15 -29.60 20.10
CA PRO A 867 21.42 -29.24 20.72
C PRO A 867 22.62 -29.70 19.87
N GLY A 868 23.63 -28.84 19.74
CA GLY A 868 24.85 -29.11 18.97
C GLY A 868 24.72 -28.93 17.45
N SER A 869 23.51 -28.79 16.89
CA SER A 869 23.33 -28.54 15.46
C SER A 869 23.61 -27.06 15.12
N ARG A 870 24.27 -26.80 13.98
CA ARG A 870 24.64 -25.45 13.51
C ARG A 870 24.37 -25.27 12.03
N ILE A 871 24.22 -24.01 11.61
CA ILE A 871 23.94 -23.61 10.23
C ILE A 871 24.98 -22.55 9.84
N LEU A 872 25.60 -22.74 8.69
CA LEU A 872 26.47 -21.77 8.04
C LEU A 872 25.62 -20.98 7.05
N LEU A 873 25.61 -19.65 7.21
CA LEU A 873 24.96 -18.70 6.33
C LEU A 873 26.02 -17.98 5.49
N ALA A 874 25.78 -17.86 4.19
CA ALA A 874 26.57 -17.07 3.26
C ALA A 874 25.69 -15.94 2.72
N ASP A 875 26.05 -14.69 3.00
CA ASP A 875 25.32 -13.48 2.59
C ASP A 875 23.82 -13.52 2.90
N GLY A 876 23.46 -14.16 4.02
CA GLY A 876 22.07 -14.32 4.45
C GLY A 876 21.35 -15.52 3.82
N VAL A 877 22.04 -16.46 3.19
CA VAL A 877 21.46 -17.69 2.64
C VAL A 877 22.07 -18.93 3.31
N PRO A 878 21.29 -19.93 3.74
CA PRO A 878 21.81 -21.19 4.25
C PRO A 878 22.70 -21.92 3.24
N ALA A 879 23.98 -22.09 3.59
CA ALA A 879 25.00 -22.71 2.75
C ALA A 879 25.34 -24.14 3.20
N ALA A 880 25.36 -24.42 4.51
CA ALA A 880 25.59 -25.75 5.04
C ALA A 880 25.00 -25.92 6.45
N ARG A 881 24.81 -27.16 6.90
CA ARG A 881 24.45 -27.48 8.29
C ARG A 881 25.26 -28.66 8.82
N ILE A 882 25.40 -28.71 10.15
CA ILE A 882 25.91 -29.88 10.87
C ILE A 882 24.82 -30.42 11.80
N GLN A 883 24.59 -31.73 11.75
CA GLN A 883 23.70 -32.44 12.67
C GLN A 883 24.43 -33.69 13.18
N GLY A 884 24.77 -33.72 14.47
CA GLY A 884 25.65 -34.76 15.00
C GLY A 884 27.05 -34.66 14.38
N GLU A 885 27.49 -35.70 13.67
CA GLU A 885 28.78 -35.72 12.96
C GLU A 885 28.64 -35.47 11.45
N GLU A 886 27.41 -35.45 10.92
CA GLU A 886 27.12 -35.29 9.50
C GLU A 886 27.05 -33.82 9.10
N ILE A 887 27.73 -33.47 8.01
CA ILE A 887 27.72 -32.14 7.40
C ILE A 887 27.03 -32.24 6.04
N GLU A 888 26.00 -31.43 5.86
CA GLU A 888 25.23 -31.34 4.62
C GLU A 888 25.42 -29.95 4.03
N ILE A 889 25.77 -29.89 2.75
CA ILE A 889 26.03 -28.64 2.02
C ILE A 889 24.89 -28.40 1.04
N PHE A 890 24.36 -27.19 1.05
CA PHE A 890 23.31 -26.74 0.15
C PHE A 890 23.97 -26.08 -1.07
N GLY A 891 23.65 -26.57 -2.28
CA GLY A 891 24.36 -26.22 -3.53
C GLY A 891 24.22 -24.77 -4.03
N VAL A 892 23.69 -23.84 -3.23
CA VAL A 892 23.23 -22.52 -3.69
C VAL A 892 24.26 -21.39 -3.44
N ALA A 893 25.25 -21.59 -2.56
CA ALA A 893 26.12 -20.50 -2.08
C ALA A 893 27.61 -20.60 -2.49
N GLY A 894 28.01 -21.60 -3.28
CA GLY A 894 29.40 -21.74 -3.75
C GLY A 894 30.44 -21.88 -2.64
N VAL A 895 30.06 -22.43 -1.48
CA VAL A 895 30.95 -22.75 -0.35
C VAL A 895 31.58 -24.13 -0.58
N ARG A 896 32.90 -24.25 -0.40
CA ARG A 896 33.61 -25.54 -0.55
C ARG A 896 33.44 -26.42 0.70
N SER A 897 33.47 -27.74 0.55
CA SER A 897 33.28 -28.66 1.69
C SER A 897 34.28 -28.48 2.82
N SER A 898 35.56 -28.24 2.49
CA SER A 898 36.61 -27.98 3.49
C SER A 898 36.41 -26.66 4.25
N GLU A 899 35.80 -25.67 3.62
CA GLU A 899 35.46 -24.39 4.23
C GLU A 899 34.25 -24.55 5.17
N ALA A 900 33.20 -25.23 4.72
CA ALA A 900 32.03 -25.55 5.55
C ALA A 900 32.42 -26.34 6.81
N GLU A 901 33.30 -27.34 6.68
CA GLU A 901 33.83 -28.12 7.80
C GLU A 901 34.58 -27.23 8.81
N ARG A 902 35.44 -26.34 8.31
CA ARG A 902 36.20 -25.41 9.15
C ARG A 902 35.27 -24.52 9.97
N TYR A 903 34.27 -23.91 9.36
CA TYR A 903 33.36 -23.00 10.08
C TYR A 903 32.40 -23.74 11.02
N LEU A 904 31.84 -24.89 10.62
CA LEU A 904 30.85 -25.60 11.43
C LEU A 904 31.47 -26.33 12.63
N ARG A 905 32.70 -26.86 12.50
CA ARG A 905 33.40 -27.60 13.57
C ARG A 905 34.17 -26.68 14.54
N VAL A 906 34.57 -25.48 14.13
CA VAL A 906 35.21 -24.52 15.03
C VAL A 906 34.18 -23.98 16.02
N VAL A 907 34.25 -24.47 17.25
CA VAL A 907 33.61 -23.82 18.41
C VAL A 907 34.43 -22.57 18.70
N ARG A 908 33.95 -21.36 18.34
CA ARG A 908 34.48 -20.14 18.97
C ARG A 908 34.22 -20.29 20.48
N GLY A 909 35.28 -20.58 21.25
CA GLY A 909 35.18 -20.85 22.69
C GLY A 909 36.26 -21.76 23.30
N LEU A 910 37.10 -22.44 22.51
CA LEU A 910 38.25 -23.20 23.03
C LEU A 910 39.56 -22.69 22.43
N ARG A 911 40.11 -21.60 23.00
CA ARG A 911 41.56 -21.48 23.12
C ARG A 911 41.99 -22.42 24.25
N ALA A 912 42.32 -23.66 23.91
CA ALA A 912 43.22 -24.49 24.70
C ALA A 912 44.49 -24.71 23.86
N PRO A 913 45.69 -24.63 24.46
CA PRO A 913 46.94 -24.50 23.73
C PRO A 913 47.20 -25.73 22.87
N LEU A 914 47.72 -25.49 21.67
CA LEU A 914 48.38 -26.51 20.88
C LEU A 914 49.46 -27.17 21.74
N SER A 915 49.31 -28.48 21.97
CA SER A 915 50.38 -29.32 22.47
C SER A 915 50.30 -30.66 21.75
N GLY A 916 51.31 -30.94 20.93
CA GLY A 916 51.58 -32.23 20.28
C GLY A 916 51.05 -32.34 18.87
#